data_AF-A0A7C9BG74-F1
#
_entry.id   AF-A0A7C9BG74-F1
#
_cell.length_a   1.000
_cell.length_b   1.000
_cell.length_c   1.000
_cell.angle_alpha   90.00
_cell.angle_beta   90.00
_cell.angle_gamma   90.00
#
_symmetry.space_group_name_H-M   'P 1'
#
loop_
_entity.id
_entity.type
_entity.pdbx_description
1 polymer ?
#
loop_
_entity_poly.entity_id
_entity_poly.type
_entity_poly.pdbx_seq_one_letter_code
_entity_poly.pdbx_strand_id
1 'polypeptide(L)'
;MLSSKYLPRPIRIFNHLFPSLPMATSRILVPAIESKKENLLSTLGEEHLELKKEFSFQEVKRGEDLKPVPVDLEVGDVLQFEFDDDTVWLCTKGDLGELFDEVALQEKRDLTVDGVENAPVLIPTELVLVDQQRGLKKVLVKFLKIFGRKNVENLPTELDEIIRKLATDFEEKALDKQRGLLGLKRDFTLHKKEVKEDGTYFLFLHGTAASTRQTFAALNPEGKPTDLWNTIFETYGETNVLAFEHESLTKSPLQNVLELVRQLPARATLHLLSQSRGGMVGDILCRFCIENSGGRGFSDKETTYLNRVGRAADVKLIEEIREVMRAKTITIGKFVRVACPANGAILASKRLDVFLNVVFNLIGLALKKEGEVHTAFRNLLAAAVEIKNNPNVLPGLEVQNPDSPFIQVLNNPTPDLEITTPLLVVSGNNKVTFRWSAIVSILTKLFNMGPNDLIVNTRSMFNGAKRGTDRSQYYLDEGPQVIHFNYFANKPTRDAIREAIQSEGVNPVPGFISLTDRDYTATEIRNISLTNPKGRLFPVPVSGKKPIVILLPGIMGSNLTFQDQQVWVNYLSILRGDLTSLEHSDENNRNIMAPSVVEASYKKLTDFLSPDYDVVVFPYDWRLSIPQSGEALNSKVVELLQYKQPIKLIGHSMGGLVIRDFMVNSKYQDTWSKLNAYADFRLLFLGSPLGGSFRIPYILFGEDSIIHTVSTLDLANSKRSLVRIFTRFPGILSLLPLNEARGEKDKENDFALAKTWQRMAEAFGDEEWPLPDATVLAEFSTYRSEVLKSTPDYAKAIYIAGLAGKKDQTISGYRIRKRETFFGPRETLEFLATREGDGSVTWASGIPKAIADERNVYFSEVTHGELANDSVLFGASPIC
;
A
#
# COMPACT_ATOMS: atom_id res chain seq x y z
N MET A 1 -29.40 11.37 -67.83
CA MET A 1 -30.31 10.22 -67.93
C MET A 1 -30.48 9.62 -66.55
N LEU A 2 -31.72 9.69 -66.03
CA LEU A 2 -32.39 8.91 -64.96
C LEU A 2 -31.63 8.69 -63.62
N SER A 3 -32.00 9.24 -62.45
CA SER A 3 -33.26 9.37 -61.68
C SER A 3 -33.49 8.29 -60.60
N SER A 4 -33.32 8.69 -59.32
CA SER A 4 -34.05 8.35 -58.08
C SER A 4 -34.39 6.89 -57.70
N LYS A 5 -33.99 6.45 -56.50
CA LYS A 5 -34.86 6.18 -55.30
C LYS A 5 -34.20 5.20 -54.31
N TYR A 6 -34.52 5.43 -53.02
CA TYR A 6 -34.32 4.57 -51.83
C TYR A 6 -33.06 4.75 -50.96
N LEU A 7 -33.15 5.72 -50.04
CA LEU A 7 -32.61 5.64 -48.68
C LEU A 7 -33.68 4.98 -47.77
N PRO A 8 -33.33 4.07 -46.84
CA PRO A 8 -34.20 3.72 -45.74
C PRO A 8 -34.07 4.74 -44.61
N ARG A 9 -35.21 5.20 -44.09
CA ARG A 9 -35.35 6.12 -42.95
C ARG A 9 -34.85 5.49 -41.65
N PRO A 10 -34.32 6.27 -40.69
CA PRO A 10 -34.08 5.80 -39.34
C PRO A 10 -35.41 5.52 -38.65
N ILE A 11 -35.54 4.30 -38.11
CA ILE A 11 -36.69 3.83 -37.38
C ILE A 11 -36.72 4.56 -36.02
N ARG A 12 -37.70 5.46 -35.85
CA ARG A 12 -38.19 5.90 -34.53
C ARG A 12 -39.02 4.74 -33.96
N ILE A 13 -38.49 4.01 -32.99
CA ILE A 13 -39.31 3.15 -32.10
C ILE A 13 -39.40 3.85 -30.73
N PHE A 14 -40.61 4.35 -30.49
CA PHE A 14 -41.29 4.59 -29.23
C PHE A 14 -40.48 4.62 -27.91
N ASN A 15 -40.21 5.85 -27.46
CA ASN A 15 -40.38 6.22 -26.05
C ASN A 15 -41.85 6.00 -25.67
N HIS A 16 -42.12 4.95 -24.87
CA HIS A 16 -43.30 4.72 -24.01
C HIS A 16 -43.54 3.21 -23.96
N LEU A 17 -42.88 2.52 -23.02
CA LEU A 17 -43.30 1.25 -22.39
C LEU A 17 -42.15 0.65 -21.56
N PHE A 18 -41.60 1.44 -20.64
CA PHE A 18 -41.06 0.90 -19.39
C PHE A 18 -41.53 1.90 -18.32
N PRO A 19 -42.26 1.49 -17.27
CA PRO A 19 -42.31 2.34 -16.09
C PRO A 19 -40.86 2.59 -15.71
N SER A 20 -40.51 3.84 -15.44
CA SER A 20 -39.25 4.19 -14.78
C SER A 20 -39.06 3.19 -13.64
N LEU A 21 -38.15 2.23 -13.79
CA LEU A 21 -37.68 1.44 -12.66
C LEU A 21 -37.28 2.47 -11.61
N PRO A 22 -37.88 2.46 -10.41
CA PRO A 22 -37.48 3.42 -9.39
C PRO A 22 -35.97 3.27 -9.23
N MET A 23 -35.23 4.38 -9.37
CA MET A 23 -33.82 4.42 -8.95
C MET A 23 -33.79 3.76 -7.58
N ALA A 24 -32.93 2.76 -7.39
CA ALA A 24 -32.91 1.98 -6.15
C ALA A 24 -32.68 2.92 -4.96
N THR A 25 -33.76 3.32 -4.29
CA THR A 25 -33.69 4.18 -3.11
C THR A 25 -33.22 3.31 -1.96
N SER A 26 -32.18 3.78 -1.29
CA SER A 26 -31.47 2.99 -0.31
C SER A 26 -31.71 3.61 1.07
N ARG A 27 -32.29 2.84 2.00
CA ARG A 27 -32.80 3.39 3.27
C ARG A 27 -31.76 3.32 4.39
N ILE A 28 -31.68 4.39 5.21
CA ILE A 28 -30.97 4.44 6.49
C ILE A 28 -31.94 4.76 7.62
N LEU A 29 -31.59 4.40 8.85
CA LEU A 29 -32.32 4.73 10.08
C LEU A 29 -31.44 5.65 10.93
N VAL A 30 -31.93 6.85 11.25
CA VAL A 30 -31.15 7.85 11.98
C VAL A 30 -31.76 8.06 13.38
N PRO A 31 -31.08 7.66 14.46
CA PRO A 31 -31.56 7.83 15.84
C PRO A 31 -31.28 9.26 16.35
N ALA A 32 -31.77 10.27 15.64
CA ALA A 32 -31.50 11.68 15.91
C ALA A 32 -32.69 12.57 15.50
N ILE A 33 -32.65 13.84 15.91
CA ILE A 33 -33.71 14.82 15.60
C ILE A 33 -33.37 15.53 14.28
N GLU A 34 -34.31 15.56 13.32
CA GLU A 34 -34.17 16.32 12.08
C GLU A 34 -34.25 17.83 12.38
N SER A 35 -33.21 18.58 12.01
CA SER A 35 -33.13 20.03 12.20
C SER A 35 -34.25 20.74 11.42
N LYS A 36 -34.90 21.74 12.03
CA LYS A 36 -35.99 22.50 11.37
C LYS A 36 -35.48 23.28 10.14
N LYS A 37 -36.33 23.36 9.10
CA LYS A 37 -36.03 24.00 7.81
C LYS A 37 -35.58 25.47 7.87
N GLU A 38 -35.98 26.21 8.90
CA GLU A 38 -35.54 27.60 9.12
C GLU A 38 -34.06 27.71 9.55
N ASN A 39 -33.47 26.64 10.12
CA ASN A 39 -32.04 26.56 10.44
C ASN A 39 -31.19 26.03 9.27
N LEU A 40 -31.80 25.43 8.23
CA LEU A 40 -31.10 24.95 7.03
C LEU A 40 -30.68 26.11 6.10
N LEU A 41 -31.27 27.29 6.26
CA LEU A 41 -31.06 28.47 5.40
C LEU A 41 -29.78 29.27 5.70
N SER A 42 -28.96 28.87 6.68
CA SER A 42 -27.78 29.64 7.09
C SER A 42 -26.42 29.04 6.72
N THR A 43 -26.33 27.89 6.06
CA THR A 43 -25.04 27.34 5.65
C THR A 43 -25.04 26.83 4.21
N LEU A 44 -24.59 27.70 3.31
CA LEU A 44 -24.01 27.45 1.99
C LEU A 44 -24.87 26.62 1.02
N GLY A 45 -25.60 27.32 0.15
CA GLY A 45 -25.89 26.79 -1.18
C GLY A 45 -24.57 26.74 -1.95
N GLU A 46 -23.91 25.58 -1.96
CA GLU A 46 -22.66 25.37 -2.68
C GLU A 46 -22.96 25.16 -4.17
N GLU A 47 -22.03 25.54 -5.05
CA GLU A 47 -22.22 25.49 -6.52
C GLU A 47 -22.61 24.09 -7.04
N HIS A 48 -22.21 23.04 -6.31
CA HIS A 48 -22.37 21.63 -6.69
C HIS A 48 -23.11 20.75 -5.66
N LEU A 49 -23.32 21.21 -4.42
CA LEU A 49 -24.00 20.46 -3.37
C LEU A 49 -25.18 21.24 -2.78
N GLU A 50 -26.28 20.54 -2.54
CA GLU A 50 -27.47 21.03 -1.84
C GLU A 50 -27.73 20.22 -0.59
N LEU A 51 -27.75 20.88 0.57
CA LEU A 51 -28.16 20.27 1.82
C LEU A 51 -29.64 19.87 1.74
N LYS A 52 -29.93 18.57 1.70
CA LYS A 52 -31.28 18.01 1.69
C LYS A 52 -31.86 17.90 3.10
N LYS A 53 -31.07 17.36 4.03
CA LYS A 53 -31.46 17.09 5.42
C LYS A 53 -30.28 17.23 6.37
N GLU A 54 -30.57 17.60 7.61
CA GLU A 54 -29.61 17.63 8.72
C GLU A 54 -30.25 17.00 9.95
N PHE A 55 -29.46 16.21 10.68
CA PHE A 55 -29.86 15.56 11.92
C PHE A 55 -28.89 15.91 13.05
N SER A 56 -29.43 16.29 14.21
CA SER A 56 -28.68 16.57 15.43
C SER A 56 -28.79 15.41 16.43
N PHE A 57 -27.64 14.85 16.78
CA PHE A 57 -27.52 13.80 17.79
C PHE A 57 -27.35 14.38 19.21
N GLN A 58 -27.05 15.67 19.33
CA GLN A 58 -26.83 16.33 20.63
C GLN A 58 -28.12 16.66 21.38
N GLU A 59 -29.24 16.81 20.66
CA GLU A 59 -30.55 17.14 21.25
C GLU A 59 -31.25 15.92 21.87
N VAL A 60 -30.64 14.74 21.75
CA VAL A 60 -31.12 13.49 22.34
C VAL A 60 -30.74 13.45 23.83
N LYS A 61 -31.71 13.59 24.73
CA LYS A 61 -31.47 13.48 26.18
C LYS A 61 -31.06 12.04 26.52
N ARG A 62 -30.03 11.87 27.35
CA ARG A 62 -29.61 10.56 27.90
C ARG A 62 -30.82 9.85 28.54
N GLY A 63 -31.29 8.76 27.93
CA GLY A 63 -32.37 7.91 28.46
C GLY A 63 -33.73 8.00 27.73
N GLU A 64 -33.87 8.80 26.68
CA GLU A 64 -35.06 8.74 25.81
C GLU A 64 -34.85 7.71 24.69
N ASP A 65 -35.75 6.72 24.58
CA ASP A 65 -35.84 5.80 23.44
C ASP A 65 -36.34 6.55 22.19
N LEU A 66 -35.44 7.21 21.48
CA LEU A 66 -35.77 7.81 20.20
C LEU A 66 -35.97 6.72 19.15
N LYS A 67 -37.17 6.67 18.56
CA LYS A 67 -37.44 5.85 17.39
C LYS A 67 -36.60 6.36 16.22
N PRO A 68 -35.75 5.51 15.59
CA PRO A 68 -34.95 5.92 14.45
C PRO A 68 -35.81 6.44 13.30
N VAL A 69 -35.43 7.58 12.72
CA VAL A 69 -36.11 8.19 11.57
C VAL A 69 -35.65 7.50 10.28
N PRO A 70 -36.56 6.92 9.48
CA PRO A 70 -36.19 6.36 8.19
C PRO A 70 -35.93 7.47 7.17
N VAL A 71 -34.79 7.37 6.48
CA VAL A 71 -34.41 8.30 5.42
C VAL A 71 -34.05 7.51 4.16
N ASP A 72 -34.71 7.85 3.06
CA ASP A 72 -34.39 7.30 1.75
C ASP A 72 -33.27 8.15 1.12
N LEU A 73 -32.18 7.50 0.72
CA LEU A 73 -31.05 8.12 0.03
C LEU A 73 -31.17 7.87 -1.47
N GLU A 74 -30.92 8.92 -2.25
CA GLU A 74 -30.79 8.85 -3.70
C GLU A 74 -29.36 8.42 -4.09
N VAL A 75 -29.22 7.89 -5.30
CA VAL A 75 -27.89 7.53 -5.84
C VAL A 75 -27.08 8.81 -6.02
N GLY A 76 -25.87 8.84 -5.45
CA GLY A 76 -25.01 10.03 -5.45
C GLY A 76 -25.22 10.98 -4.28
N ASP A 77 -26.11 10.67 -3.32
CA ASP A 77 -26.17 11.45 -2.07
C ASP A 77 -24.86 11.29 -1.27
N VAL A 78 -24.32 12.43 -0.83
CA VAL A 78 -23.12 12.50 0.01
C VAL A 78 -23.54 12.68 1.47
N LEU A 79 -22.98 11.83 2.34
CA LEU A 79 -23.17 11.90 3.78
C LEU A 79 -21.99 12.65 4.40
N GLN A 80 -22.28 13.64 5.23
CA GLN A 80 -21.28 14.33 6.05
C GLN A 80 -21.57 14.08 7.52
N PHE A 81 -20.61 13.46 8.20
CA PHE A 81 -20.60 13.31 9.64
C PHE A 81 -19.79 14.41 10.29
N GLU A 82 -20.29 15.01 11.35
CA GLU A 82 -19.52 15.90 12.23
C GLU A 82 -19.43 15.27 13.61
N PHE A 83 -18.22 15.15 14.14
CA PHE A 83 -17.93 14.45 15.40
C PHE A 83 -17.72 15.42 16.58
N ASP A 84 -17.72 14.89 17.80
CA ASP A 84 -17.56 15.69 19.01
C ASP A 84 -16.17 16.32 19.19
N ASP A 85 -15.16 15.79 18.49
CA ASP A 85 -13.81 16.38 18.35
C ASP A 85 -13.66 17.38 17.19
N ASP A 86 -14.78 17.78 16.57
CA ASP A 86 -14.90 18.69 15.43
C ASP A 86 -14.38 18.15 14.09
N THR A 87 -14.06 16.86 14.02
CA THR A 87 -13.75 16.19 12.75
C THR A 87 -15.00 16.17 11.86
N VAL A 88 -14.81 16.48 10.58
CA VAL A 88 -15.83 16.38 9.53
C VAL A 88 -15.45 15.27 8.58
N TRP A 89 -16.33 14.31 8.32
CA TRP A 89 -16.05 13.19 7.42
C TRP A 89 -17.12 13.06 6.34
N LEU A 90 -16.71 13.13 5.07
CA LEU A 90 -17.58 12.93 3.92
C LEU A 90 -17.44 11.49 3.43
N CYS A 91 -18.57 10.83 3.18
CA CYS A 91 -18.60 9.48 2.63
C CYS A 91 -19.90 9.21 1.87
N THR A 92 -19.98 8.05 1.22
CA THR A 92 -21.23 7.53 0.65
C THR A 92 -21.91 6.56 1.61
N LYS A 93 -23.13 6.11 1.29
CA LYS A 93 -23.74 4.98 2.00
C LYS A 93 -22.84 3.73 1.98
N GLY A 94 -22.19 3.47 0.85
CA GLY A 94 -21.34 2.28 0.67
C GLY A 94 -20.14 2.22 1.63
N ASP A 95 -19.75 3.36 2.19
CA ASP A 95 -18.66 3.53 3.16
C ASP A 95 -19.06 3.31 4.61
N LEU A 96 -20.36 3.28 4.94
CA LEU A 96 -20.80 3.29 6.34
C LEU A 96 -20.25 2.11 7.15
N GLY A 97 -20.12 0.92 6.53
CA GLY A 97 -19.53 -0.25 7.18
C GLY A 97 -18.01 -0.20 7.33
N GLU A 98 -17.32 0.64 6.56
CA GLU A 98 -15.89 0.91 6.71
C GLU A 98 -15.65 1.99 7.80
N LEU A 99 -16.55 2.99 7.86
CA LEU A 99 -16.50 4.09 8.83
C LEU A 99 -16.86 3.61 10.25
N PHE A 100 -17.94 2.83 10.38
CA PHE A 100 -18.40 2.24 11.63
C PHE A 100 -18.26 0.71 11.53
N ASP A 101 -17.58 0.06 12.49
CA ASP A 101 -17.31 -1.38 12.48
C ASP A 101 -18.61 -2.18 12.25
N GLU A 102 -18.91 -2.53 10.99
CA GLU A 102 -20.18 -3.09 10.52
C GLU A 102 -21.45 -2.74 11.36
N VAL A 103 -21.74 -1.45 11.65
CA VAL A 103 -22.93 -1.06 12.47
C VAL A 103 -23.04 -1.93 13.76
N ALA A 104 -21.87 -2.26 14.32
CA ALA A 104 -21.57 -3.34 15.24
C ALA A 104 -22.77 -4.01 15.92
N LEU A 105 -23.18 -5.14 15.33
CA LEU A 105 -23.95 -6.24 15.94
C LEU A 105 -25.37 -5.87 16.39
N GLN A 106 -26.39 -6.42 15.71
CA GLN A 106 -27.84 -6.40 16.05
C GLN A 106 -28.63 -5.22 15.44
N GLU A 107 -29.82 -5.41 14.86
CA GLU A 107 -30.88 -6.33 15.30
C GLU A 107 -31.36 -7.38 14.26
N LYS A 108 -30.61 -7.68 13.19
CA LYS A 108 -31.09 -8.58 12.11
C LYS A 108 -30.42 -9.96 12.04
N ARG A 109 -30.47 -10.71 13.15
CA ARG A 109 -30.73 -12.16 13.05
C ARG A 109 -32.23 -12.48 13.03
N ASP A 110 -33.09 -11.52 13.33
CA ASP A 110 -34.53 -11.68 13.24
C ASP A 110 -35.10 -10.83 12.10
N LEU A 111 -35.31 -11.50 10.96
CA LEU A 111 -36.64 -11.70 10.33
C LEU A 111 -36.45 -12.09 8.85
N THR A 112 -36.66 -13.38 8.61
CA THR A 112 -37.09 -14.06 7.37
C THR A 112 -36.13 -14.16 6.17
N VAL A 113 -35.67 -15.39 5.94
CA VAL A 113 -35.80 -16.19 4.69
C VAL A 113 -36.15 -15.37 3.45
N ASP A 114 -35.11 -14.82 2.81
CA ASP A 114 -34.94 -14.62 1.36
C ASP A 114 -33.88 -13.50 1.21
N GLY A 115 -32.75 -13.83 0.61
CA GLY A 115 -31.55 -12.98 0.56
C GLY A 115 -31.74 -11.67 -0.22
N VAL A 116 -32.39 -10.68 0.38
CA VAL A 116 -32.60 -9.34 -0.18
C VAL A 116 -31.62 -8.34 0.46
N GLU A 117 -30.72 -7.77 -0.34
CA GLU A 117 -29.69 -6.79 0.01
C GLU A 117 -30.19 -5.40 0.49
N ASN A 118 -31.46 -5.25 0.89
CA ASN A 118 -32.10 -3.93 1.13
C ASN A 118 -32.56 -3.67 2.58
N ALA A 119 -31.98 -4.32 3.58
CA ALA A 119 -32.24 -3.97 4.97
C ALA A 119 -31.78 -2.52 5.27
N PRO A 120 -32.59 -1.68 5.94
CA PRO A 120 -32.19 -0.33 6.28
C PRO A 120 -31.05 -0.35 7.32
N VAL A 121 -30.06 0.54 7.14
CA VAL A 121 -28.83 0.61 7.94
C VAL A 121 -29.05 1.59 9.10
N LEU A 122 -28.91 1.14 10.34
CA LEU A 122 -28.95 2.02 11.51
C LEU A 122 -27.65 2.83 11.61
N ILE A 123 -27.74 4.15 11.71
CA ILE A 123 -26.58 5.02 11.89
C ILE A 123 -26.15 4.99 13.36
N PRO A 124 -24.92 4.57 13.68
CA PRO A 124 -24.42 4.61 15.05
C PRO A 124 -24.29 6.05 15.57
N THR A 125 -24.43 6.22 16.88
CA THR A 125 -24.27 7.50 17.56
C THR A 125 -22.81 7.80 17.94
N GLU A 126 -21.91 6.83 17.80
CA GLU A 126 -20.51 6.94 18.22
C GLU A 126 -19.57 6.10 17.35
N LEU A 127 -18.33 6.55 17.23
CA LEU A 127 -17.18 5.78 16.75
C LEU A 127 -16.42 5.20 17.95
N VAL A 128 -16.17 3.89 17.92
CA VAL A 128 -15.36 3.21 18.93
C VAL A 128 -13.90 3.14 18.48
N LEU A 129 -13.00 3.64 19.32
CA LEU A 129 -11.55 3.44 19.24
C LEU A 129 -11.16 2.22 20.07
N VAL A 130 -10.55 1.23 19.42
CA VAL A 130 -9.89 0.12 20.09
C VAL A 130 -8.45 0.53 20.44
N ASP A 131 -8.26 1.19 21.58
CA ASP A 131 -6.94 1.52 22.11
C ASP A 131 -6.42 0.35 22.97
N GLN A 132 -5.37 -0.34 22.50
CA GLN A 132 -4.89 -1.61 23.06
C GLN A 132 -4.20 -1.50 24.43
N GLN A 133 -4.01 -0.29 24.99
CA GLN A 133 -3.34 -0.13 26.28
C GLN A 133 -4.18 0.55 27.37
N ARG A 134 -5.29 1.24 27.07
CA ARG A 134 -5.98 2.10 28.06
C ARG A 134 -7.52 2.14 28.00
N GLY A 135 -8.17 1.15 27.41
CA GLY A 135 -9.64 1.00 27.43
C GLY A 135 -10.37 1.60 26.22
N LEU A 136 -11.67 1.33 26.11
CA LEU A 136 -12.52 1.79 25.01
C LEU A 136 -12.67 3.32 25.04
N LYS A 137 -12.19 4.01 24.01
CA LYS A 137 -12.47 5.44 23.78
C LYS A 137 -13.59 5.56 22.75
N LYS A 138 -14.49 6.52 22.94
CA LYS A 138 -15.66 6.75 22.10
C LYS A 138 -15.66 8.20 21.63
N VAL A 139 -16.02 8.41 20.37
CA VAL A 139 -16.13 9.73 19.73
C VAL A 139 -17.57 9.86 19.23
N LEU A 140 -18.33 10.81 19.76
CA LEU A 140 -19.75 10.93 19.47
C LEU A 140 -19.99 11.58 18.10
N VAL A 141 -21.01 11.13 17.39
CA VAL A 141 -21.56 11.85 16.24
C VAL A 141 -22.34 13.05 16.78
N LYS A 142 -22.01 14.26 16.35
CA LYS A 142 -22.78 15.49 16.63
C LYS A 142 -23.88 15.70 15.60
N PHE A 143 -23.51 15.64 14.31
CA PHE A 143 -24.43 15.90 13.20
C PHE A 143 -24.25 14.89 12.06
N LEU A 144 -25.37 14.59 11.39
CA LEU A 144 -25.38 13.96 10.07
C LEU A 144 -26.07 14.91 9.09
N LYS A 145 -25.35 15.32 8.05
CA LYS A 145 -25.86 16.12 6.93
C LYS A 145 -25.91 15.27 5.67
N ILE A 146 -27.00 15.39 4.91
CA ILE A 146 -27.22 14.68 3.66
C ILE A 146 -27.28 15.70 2.54
N PHE A 147 -26.38 15.57 1.58
CA PHE A 147 -26.26 16.47 0.43
C PHE A 147 -26.66 15.75 -0.86
N GLY A 148 -27.53 16.39 -1.65
CA GLY A 148 -27.76 16.04 -3.05
C GLY A 148 -26.93 16.93 -3.98
N ARG A 149 -26.82 16.56 -5.25
CA ARG A 149 -26.07 17.35 -6.25
C ARG A 149 -26.92 18.42 -6.93
N LYS A 150 -26.28 19.55 -7.26
CA LYS A 150 -26.80 20.62 -8.12
C LYS A 150 -25.97 20.77 -9.40
N ASN A 151 -26.60 21.24 -10.48
CA ASN A 151 -25.94 21.65 -11.73
C ASN A 151 -25.09 20.56 -12.42
N VAL A 152 -25.51 19.30 -12.36
CA VAL A 152 -24.72 18.16 -12.86
C VAL A 152 -24.56 18.17 -14.39
N GLU A 153 -25.44 18.86 -15.10
CA GLU A 153 -25.40 19.01 -16.57
C GLU A 153 -24.14 19.73 -17.08
N ASN A 154 -23.46 20.52 -16.22
CA ASN A 154 -22.25 21.28 -16.56
C ASN A 154 -20.94 20.59 -16.15
N LEU A 155 -21.02 19.40 -15.55
CA LEU A 155 -19.86 18.59 -15.22
C LEU A 155 -19.51 17.69 -16.42
N PRO A 156 -18.22 17.48 -16.73
CA PRO A 156 -17.81 16.50 -17.71
C PRO A 156 -18.48 15.13 -17.47
N THR A 157 -18.75 14.38 -18.53
CA THR A 157 -19.25 13.01 -18.42
C THR A 157 -18.15 12.04 -17.96
N GLU A 158 -16.88 12.40 -18.17
CA GLU A 158 -15.73 11.61 -17.73
C GLU A 158 -15.24 12.04 -16.34
N LEU A 159 -15.10 11.01 -15.51
CA LEU A 159 -14.84 11.07 -14.09
C LEU A 159 -13.56 11.81 -13.70
N ASP A 160 -12.49 11.50 -14.43
CA ASP A 160 -11.15 12.01 -14.19
C ASP A 160 -11.07 13.50 -14.55
N GLU A 161 -11.85 13.93 -15.54
CA GLU A 161 -11.94 15.34 -15.93
C GLU A 161 -12.65 16.18 -14.86
N ILE A 162 -13.68 15.65 -14.20
CA ILE A 162 -14.35 16.32 -13.07
C ILE A 162 -13.37 16.58 -11.93
N ILE A 163 -12.64 15.53 -11.50
CA ILE A 163 -11.67 15.63 -10.40
C ILE A 163 -10.57 16.62 -10.76
N ARG A 164 -10.03 16.59 -11.99
CA ARG A 164 -9.02 17.56 -12.46
C ARG A 164 -9.55 18.99 -12.46
N LYS A 165 -10.78 19.21 -12.92
CA LYS A 165 -11.42 20.54 -12.95
C LYS A 165 -11.60 21.09 -11.54
N LEU A 166 -12.16 20.29 -10.63
CA LEU A 166 -12.37 20.71 -9.23
C LEU A 166 -11.07 20.93 -8.48
N ALA A 167 -10.05 20.10 -8.72
CA ALA A 167 -8.72 20.31 -8.15
C ALA A 167 -8.07 21.61 -8.66
N THR A 168 -8.26 21.93 -9.95
CA THR A 168 -7.77 23.18 -10.55
C THR A 168 -8.45 24.40 -9.91
N ASP A 169 -9.78 24.38 -9.77
CA ASP A 169 -10.55 25.45 -9.11
C ASP A 169 -10.11 25.64 -7.65
N PHE A 170 -9.92 24.55 -6.92
CA PHE A 170 -9.38 24.58 -5.56
C PHE A 170 -7.99 25.24 -5.51
N GLU A 171 -7.05 24.80 -6.36
CA GLU A 171 -5.69 25.34 -6.37
C GLU A 171 -5.66 26.82 -6.77
N GLU A 172 -6.47 27.25 -7.73
CA GLU A 172 -6.57 28.67 -8.10
C GLU A 172 -6.98 29.57 -6.94
N LYS A 173 -7.95 29.11 -6.14
CA LYS A 173 -8.42 29.82 -4.94
C LYS A 173 -7.40 29.71 -3.80
N ALA A 174 -6.79 28.55 -3.59
CA ALA A 174 -5.84 28.32 -2.51
C ALA A 174 -4.52 29.10 -2.67
N LEU A 175 -4.06 29.27 -3.92
CA LEU A 175 -2.86 30.01 -4.28
C LEU A 175 -3.12 31.52 -4.45
N ASP A 176 -4.36 32.00 -4.22
CA ASP A 176 -4.75 33.40 -4.42
C ASP A 176 -4.41 33.91 -5.85
N LYS A 177 -4.51 33.01 -6.84
CA LYS A 177 -4.11 33.25 -8.25
C LYS A 177 -2.66 33.69 -8.44
N GLN A 178 -1.80 33.55 -7.43
CA GLN A 178 -0.37 33.79 -7.53
C GLN A 178 0.33 32.48 -7.87
N ARG A 179 1.25 32.51 -8.83
CA ARG A 179 1.99 31.33 -9.29
C ARG A 179 3.42 31.72 -9.61
N GLY A 180 4.33 30.76 -9.44
CA GLY A 180 5.74 30.91 -9.79
C GLY A 180 6.62 31.38 -8.64
N LEU A 181 7.82 31.83 -9.00
CA LEU A 181 8.85 32.27 -8.06
C LEU A 181 8.60 33.73 -7.66
N LEU A 182 8.35 33.95 -6.38
CA LEU A 182 7.92 35.23 -5.82
C LEU A 182 8.85 35.66 -4.68
N GLY A 183 8.98 36.97 -4.48
CA GLY A 183 9.59 37.52 -3.28
C GLY A 183 8.65 37.41 -2.09
N LEU A 184 9.18 37.06 -0.92
CA LEU A 184 8.41 36.94 0.33
C LEU A 184 8.88 37.99 1.34
N LYS A 185 7.95 38.85 1.76
CA LYS A 185 8.19 39.84 2.83
C LYS A 185 7.94 39.23 4.22
N ARG A 186 8.45 39.89 5.26
CA ARG A 186 8.23 39.49 6.68
C ARG A 186 6.77 39.32 7.10
N ASP A 187 5.86 40.06 6.48
CA ASP A 187 4.42 40.04 6.75
C ASP A 187 3.66 38.96 5.94
N PHE A 188 4.38 38.06 5.27
CA PHE A 188 3.87 37.06 4.32
C PHE A 188 3.30 37.64 3.02
N THR A 189 3.50 38.93 2.72
CA THR A 189 3.13 39.49 1.43
C THR A 189 4.04 38.94 0.32
N LEU A 190 3.42 38.25 -0.63
CA LEU A 190 4.05 37.80 -1.87
C LEU A 190 4.06 38.92 -2.90
N HIS A 191 5.14 39.03 -3.66
CA HIS A 191 5.27 40.01 -4.74
C HIS A 191 6.13 39.47 -5.88
N LYS A 192 5.83 39.93 -7.10
CA LYS A 192 6.69 39.66 -8.25
C LYS A 192 8.07 40.24 -8.00
N LYS A 193 9.11 39.45 -8.27
CA LYS A 193 10.48 39.82 -8.01
C LYS A 193 11.40 39.17 -9.03
N GLU A 194 12.31 39.96 -9.60
CA GLU A 194 13.41 39.44 -10.40
C GLU A 194 14.54 38.95 -9.47
N VAL A 195 14.98 37.71 -9.68
CA VAL A 195 16.07 37.09 -8.93
C VAL A 195 17.37 37.43 -9.62
N LYS A 196 18.29 38.09 -8.90
CA LYS A 196 19.57 38.54 -9.46
C LYS A 196 20.57 37.39 -9.51
N GLU A 197 21.52 37.48 -10.43
CA GLU A 197 22.65 36.55 -10.47
C GLU A 197 23.55 36.67 -9.24
N ASP A 198 24.26 35.58 -8.94
CA ASP A 198 25.29 35.46 -7.90
C ASP A 198 24.77 35.72 -6.46
N GLY A 199 23.45 35.83 -6.27
CA GLY A 199 22.81 35.95 -4.97
C GLY A 199 22.69 34.60 -4.23
N THR A 200 22.69 34.67 -2.90
CA THR A 200 22.29 33.55 -2.02
C THR A 200 20.86 33.78 -1.55
N TYR A 201 19.95 32.89 -1.92
CA TYR A 201 18.52 33.00 -1.67
C TYR A 201 18.01 31.92 -0.74
N PHE A 202 17.08 32.28 0.13
CA PHE A 202 16.29 31.32 0.90
C PHE A 202 14.97 31.08 0.17
N LEU A 203 14.65 29.82 -0.12
CA LEU A 203 13.47 29.44 -0.89
C LEU A 203 12.54 28.54 -0.06
N PHE A 204 11.31 29.02 0.13
CA PHE A 204 10.21 28.24 0.69
C PHE A 204 9.51 27.40 -0.38
N LEU A 205 9.33 26.10 -0.09
CA LEU A 205 8.60 25.14 -0.93
C LEU A 205 7.44 24.55 -0.12
N HIS A 206 6.20 24.97 -0.41
CA HIS A 206 5.02 24.50 0.31
C HIS A 206 4.59 23.08 -0.09
N GLY A 207 3.69 22.50 0.71
CA GLY A 207 3.25 21.11 0.58
C GLY A 207 2.00 20.89 -0.26
N THR A 208 1.49 19.66 -0.20
CA THR A 208 0.28 19.19 -0.89
C THR A 208 -0.96 19.98 -0.48
N ALA A 209 -1.75 20.39 -1.46
CA ALA A 209 -3.02 21.10 -1.30
C ALA A 209 -2.92 22.40 -0.47
N ALA A 210 -1.75 23.04 -0.44
CA ALA A 210 -1.48 24.24 0.36
C ALA A 210 -0.84 25.35 -0.47
N SER A 211 -0.70 26.54 0.13
CA SER A 211 0.15 27.66 -0.34
C SER A 211 1.28 27.96 0.65
N THR A 212 2.20 28.87 0.30
CA THR A 212 3.28 29.32 1.21
C THR A 212 2.70 29.87 2.50
N ARG A 213 1.68 30.74 2.40
CA ARG A 213 1.06 31.35 3.58
C ARG A 213 0.42 30.30 4.47
N GLN A 214 -0.34 29.36 3.90
CA GLN A 214 -1.00 28.30 4.67
C GLN A 214 0.01 27.36 5.35
N THR A 215 1.15 27.09 4.71
CA THR A 215 2.18 26.20 5.24
C THR A 215 3.03 26.85 6.33
N PHE A 216 3.46 28.10 6.12
CA PHE A 216 4.52 28.72 6.93
C PHE A 216 4.04 29.87 7.84
N ALA A 217 2.77 30.30 7.80
CA ALA A 217 2.28 31.45 8.59
C ALA A 217 2.52 31.32 10.10
N ALA A 218 2.63 30.11 10.64
CA ALA A 218 2.96 29.85 12.05
C ALA A 218 4.37 30.32 12.46
N LEU A 219 5.20 30.76 11.51
CA LEU A 219 6.49 31.41 11.78
C LEU A 219 6.34 32.90 12.16
N ASN A 220 5.21 33.53 11.83
CA ASN A 220 4.87 34.91 12.22
C ASN A 220 3.40 35.01 12.68
N PRO A 221 3.00 34.26 13.72
CA PRO A 221 1.61 34.21 14.17
C PRO A 221 1.16 35.59 14.65
N GLU A 222 0.04 36.09 14.10
CA GLU A 222 -0.52 37.41 14.46
C GLU A 222 0.49 38.57 14.32
N GLY A 223 1.46 38.45 13.40
CA GLY A 223 2.50 39.46 13.21
C GLY A 223 3.59 39.48 14.30
N LYS A 224 3.64 38.46 15.16
CA LYS A 224 4.70 38.26 16.16
C LYS A 224 5.73 37.26 15.63
N PRO A 225 6.90 37.71 15.13
CA PRO A 225 7.84 36.82 14.47
C PRO A 225 8.51 35.88 15.47
N THR A 226 8.59 34.60 15.11
CA THR A 226 9.34 33.61 15.89
C THR A 226 10.85 33.78 15.70
N ASP A 227 11.66 33.20 16.60
CA ASP A 227 13.13 33.23 16.49
C ASP A 227 13.63 32.69 15.16
N LEU A 228 13.00 31.61 14.65
CA LEU A 228 13.31 31.05 13.34
C LEU A 228 13.02 32.06 12.21
N TRP A 229 11.86 32.73 12.25
CA TRP A 229 11.51 33.74 11.23
C TRP A 229 12.48 34.91 11.25
N ASN A 230 12.86 35.39 12.44
CA ASN A 230 13.88 36.42 12.59
C ASN A 230 15.22 35.98 12.03
N THR A 231 15.67 34.77 12.40
CA THR A 231 16.93 34.19 11.91
C THR A 231 16.99 34.16 10.38
N ILE A 232 15.90 33.75 9.71
CA ILE A 232 15.83 33.72 8.24
C ILE A 232 16.02 35.14 7.68
N PHE A 233 15.22 36.11 8.10
CA PHE A 233 15.31 37.46 7.53
C PHE A 233 16.60 38.20 7.92
N GLU A 234 17.20 37.89 9.06
CA GLU A 234 18.51 38.40 9.46
C GLU A 234 19.65 37.79 8.63
N THR A 235 19.53 36.51 8.26
CA THR A 235 20.57 35.80 7.48
C THR A 235 20.56 36.19 6.00
N TYR A 236 19.37 36.30 5.37
CA TYR A 236 19.27 36.52 3.93
C TYR A 236 18.87 37.95 3.56
N GLY A 237 18.31 38.72 4.50
CA GLY A 237 17.72 40.03 4.24
C GLY A 237 16.37 39.97 3.51
N GLU A 238 15.62 41.07 3.57
CA GLU A 238 14.29 41.21 2.93
C GLU A 238 14.31 40.98 1.41
N THR A 239 15.48 41.13 0.79
CA THR A 239 15.62 41.01 -0.66
C THR A 239 15.91 39.59 -1.13
N ASN A 240 16.28 38.65 -0.27
CA ASN A 240 16.70 37.32 -0.74
C ASN A 240 15.87 36.17 -0.17
N VAL A 241 14.73 36.47 0.45
CA VAL A 241 13.73 35.45 0.84
C VAL A 241 12.69 35.31 -0.28
N LEU A 242 12.56 34.09 -0.78
CA LEU A 242 11.72 33.72 -1.91
C LEU A 242 10.72 32.63 -1.49
N ALA A 243 9.62 32.55 -2.23
CA ALA A 243 8.63 31.49 -2.14
C ALA A 243 8.23 31.02 -3.54
N PHE A 244 7.93 29.74 -3.67
CA PHE A 244 7.45 29.17 -4.93
C PHE A 244 6.01 28.70 -4.78
N GLU A 245 5.06 29.50 -5.28
CA GLU A 245 3.64 29.16 -5.34
C GLU A 245 3.39 28.25 -6.55
N HIS A 246 2.98 27.01 -6.29
CA HIS A 246 2.89 25.98 -7.32
C HIS A 246 1.72 25.03 -7.10
N GLU A 247 1.16 24.52 -8.20
CA GLU A 247 0.15 23.48 -8.14
C GLU A 247 0.78 22.17 -7.64
N SER A 248 0.19 21.59 -6.59
CA SER A 248 0.70 20.42 -5.87
C SER A 248 -0.21 19.20 -5.99
N LEU A 249 -1.44 19.36 -6.49
CA LEU A 249 -2.38 18.30 -6.84
C LEU A 249 -2.38 18.03 -8.34
N THR A 250 -2.54 19.06 -9.17
CA THR A 250 -2.75 18.89 -10.62
C THR A 250 -1.48 18.77 -11.44
N LYS A 251 -0.32 19.18 -10.90
CA LYS A 251 1.00 19.06 -11.55
C LYS A 251 1.91 18.11 -10.81
N SER A 252 2.80 17.41 -11.51
CA SER A 252 3.85 16.57 -10.90
C SER A 252 5.04 17.42 -10.40
N PRO A 253 5.88 16.91 -9.48
CA PRO A 253 7.04 17.65 -8.98
C PRO A 253 8.04 18.00 -10.10
N LEU A 254 8.14 17.17 -11.14
CA LEU A 254 8.96 17.45 -12.33
C LEU A 254 8.44 18.68 -13.08
N GLN A 255 7.13 18.82 -13.26
CA GLN A 255 6.54 20.03 -13.86
C GLN A 255 6.85 21.27 -13.02
N ASN A 256 6.71 21.17 -11.69
CA ASN A 256 7.01 22.27 -10.80
C ASN A 256 8.50 22.66 -10.81
N VAL A 257 9.42 21.70 -10.85
CA VAL A 257 10.85 21.99 -10.99
C VAL A 257 11.13 22.66 -12.33
N LEU A 258 10.56 22.18 -13.44
CA LEU A 258 10.72 22.81 -14.76
C LEU A 258 10.28 24.28 -14.74
N GLU A 259 9.13 24.57 -14.13
CA GLU A 259 8.63 25.93 -13.96
C GLU A 259 9.53 26.80 -13.08
N LEU A 260 10.06 26.23 -12.00
CA LEU A 260 10.99 26.91 -11.09
C LEU A 260 12.32 27.24 -11.78
N VAL A 261 12.96 26.26 -12.42
CA VAL A 261 14.29 26.47 -13.04
C VAL A 261 14.25 27.46 -14.19
N ARG A 262 13.12 27.55 -14.92
CA ARG A 262 12.91 28.57 -15.95
C ARG A 262 12.89 30.00 -15.39
N GLN A 263 12.51 30.17 -14.12
CA GLN A 263 12.43 31.47 -13.44
C GLN A 263 13.67 31.82 -12.61
N LEU A 264 14.52 30.83 -12.29
CA LEU A 264 15.81 31.06 -11.64
C LEU A 264 16.79 31.77 -12.60
N PRO A 265 17.76 32.57 -12.09
CA PRO A 265 18.77 33.22 -12.92
C PRO A 265 19.78 32.20 -13.50
N ALA A 266 20.79 32.67 -14.23
CA ALA A 266 21.85 31.78 -14.73
C ALA A 266 22.72 31.23 -13.59
N ARG A 267 22.95 32.03 -12.55
CA ARG A 267 23.80 31.68 -11.41
C ARG A 267 23.16 32.11 -10.10
N ALA A 268 23.00 31.19 -9.15
CA ALA A 268 22.52 31.50 -7.80
C ALA A 268 22.85 30.36 -6.83
N THR A 269 22.92 30.70 -5.54
CA THR A 269 22.92 29.71 -4.45
C THR A 269 21.56 29.71 -3.77
N LEU A 270 20.98 28.53 -3.57
CA LEU A 270 19.69 28.37 -2.89
C LEU A 270 19.86 27.59 -1.58
N HIS A 271 19.23 28.08 -0.53
CA HIS A 271 18.96 27.36 0.71
C HIS A 271 17.46 27.07 0.79
N LEU A 272 17.11 25.79 0.91
CA LEU A 272 15.74 25.33 0.76
C LEU A 272 15.13 24.99 2.11
N LEU A 273 13.90 25.43 2.34
CA LEU A 273 13.03 24.91 3.39
C LEU A 273 11.72 24.45 2.76
N SER A 274 11.44 23.15 2.87
CA SER A 274 10.24 22.56 2.29
C SER A 274 9.35 21.90 3.32
N GLN A 275 8.08 21.72 2.99
CA GLN A 275 7.18 20.83 3.71
C GLN A 275 6.47 19.86 2.77
N SER A 276 6.21 18.63 3.24
CA SER A 276 5.46 17.60 2.50
C SER A 276 6.03 17.36 1.10
N ARG A 277 5.17 17.19 0.08
CA ARG A 277 5.53 17.02 -1.34
C ARG A 277 6.47 18.11 -1.88
N GLY A 278 6.48 19.33 -1.32
CA GLY A 278 7.47 20.35 -1.65
C GLY A 278 8.92 19.87 -1.45
N GLY A 279 9.12 18.90 -0.54
CA GLY A 279 10.41 18.22 -0.38
C GLY A 279 10.85 17.41 -1.59
N MET A 280 9.93 16.83 -2.36
CA MET A 280 10.25 16.14 -3.60
C MET A 280 10.69 17.11 -4.70
N VAL A 281 10.10 18.31 -4.75
CA VAL A 281 10.55 19.41 -5.62
C VAL A 281 12.00 19.77 -5.27
N GLY A 282 12.31 19.88 -3.98
CA GLY A 282 13.67 20.10 -3.48
C GLY A 282 14.65 18.97 -3.83
N ASP A 283 14.25 17.71 -3.70
CA ASP A 283 15.09 16.56 -4.05
C ASP A 283 15.39 16.50 -5.55
N ILE A 284 14.38 16.70 -6.41
CA ILE A 284 14.59 16.76 -7.87
C ILE A 284 15.52 17.91 -8.21
N LEU A 285 15.32 19.09 -7.62
CA LEU A 285 16.20 20.24 -7.85
C LEU A 285 17.65 19.91 -7.46
N CYS A 286 17.87 19.26 -6.32
CA CYS A 286 19.20 18.80 -5.90
C CYS A 286 19.84 17.86 -6.93
N ARG A 287 19.08 16.94 -7.53
CA ARG A 287 19.58 16.03 -8.59
C ARG A 287 20.08 16.78 -9.83
N PHE A 288 19.45 17.90 -10.18
CA PHE A 288 19.85 18.72 -11.33
C PHE A 288 20.93 19.76 -11.00
N CYS A 289 21.20 20.01 -9.72
CA CYS A 289 22.17 21.00 -9.23
C CYS A 289 23.51 20.38 -8.80
N ILE A 290 23.81 19.14 -9.21
CA ILE A 290 25.12 18.53 -8.96
C ILE A 290 26.21 19.16 -9.85
N GLU A 291 27.44 19.21 -9.33
CA GLU A 291 28.59 19.86 -9.99
C GLU A 291 29.02 19.15 -11.28
N ASN A 292 28.81 17.84 -11.39
CA ASN A 292 29.15 17.06 -12.59
C ASN A 292 28.12 17.27 -13.70
N SER A 293 28.45 18.09 -14.70
CA SER A 293 27.54 18.51 -15.79
C SER A 293 27.06 17.35 -16.68
N GLY A 294 27.81 16.24 -16.76
CA GLY A 294 27.51 15.11 -17.65
C GLY A 294 26.40 14.16 -17.16
N GLY A 295 25.94 14.27 -15.91
CA GLY A 295 24.95 13.33 -15.34
C GLY A 295 23.87 13.96 -14.46
N ARG A 296 23.57 15.25 -14.66
CA ARG A 296 22.51 15.95 -13.92
C ARG A 296 21.14 15.30 -14.12
N GLY A 297 20.40 15.17 -13.02
CA GLY A 297 19.02 14.69 -13.01
C GLY A 297 18.91 13.17 -12.82
N PHE A 298 18.29 12.52 -13.81
CA PHE A 298 18.01 11.09 -13.82
C PHE A 298 18.92 10.37 -14.82
N SER A 299 19.37 9.18 -14.44
CA SER A 299 20.20 8.28 -15.25
C SER A 299 19.43 7.66 -16.41
N ASP A 300 20.15 7.15 -17.41
CA ASP A 300 19.56 6.44 -18.54
C ASP A 300 18.78 5.19 -18.12
N LYS A 301 19.23 4.52 -17.03
CA LYS A 301 18.50 3.38 -16.45
C LYS A 301 17.14 3.79 -15.91
N GLU A 302 17.08 4.90 -15.16
CA GLU A 302 15.84 5.42 -14.60
C GLU A 302 14.89 5.93 -15.69
N THR A 303 15.39 6.66 -16.69
CA THR A 303 14.54 7.15 -17.80
C THR A 303 14.04 6.00 -18.69
N THR A 304 14.87 4.98 -18.92
CA THR A 304 14.46 3.74 -19.62
C THR A 304 13.38 3.01 -18.85
N TYR A 305 13.53 2.89 -17.52
CA TYR A 305 12.51 2.30 -16.66
C TYR A 305 11.19 3.07 -16.76
N LEU A 306 11.23 4.40 -16.58
CA LEU A 306 10.05 5.26 -16.69
C LEU A 306 9.33 5.09 -18.03
N ASN A 307 10.06 5.08 -19.16
CA ASN A 307 9.47 4.82 -20.48
C ASN A 307 8.77 3.46 -20.55
N ARG A 308 9.42 2.41 -20.03
CA ARG A 308 8.88 1.04 -20.02
C ARG A 308 7.57 0.94 -19.25
N VAL A 309 7.41 1.72 -18.18
CA VAL A 309 6.19 1.73 -17.36
C VAL A 309 5.20 2.84 -17.74
N GLY A 310 5.30 3.36 -18.98
CA GLY A 310 4.32 4.30 -19.53
C GLY A 310 4.48 5.75 -19.04
N ARG A 311 5.63 6.12 -18.46
CA ARG A 311 5.91 7.48 -17.93
C ARG A 311 6.73 8.33 -18.91
N ALA A 312 6.45 8.22 -20.21
CA ALA A 312 7.14 8.99 -21.25
C ALA A 312 7.02 10.53 -21.05
N ALA A 313 5.91 10.99 -20.48
CA ALA A 313 5.71 12.39 -20.13
C ALA A 313 6.72 12.88 -19.06
N ASP A 314 7.01 12.05 -18.05
CA ASP A 314 8.02 12.37 -17.03
C ASP A 314 9.42 12.41 -17.64
N VAL A 315 9.74 11.47 -18.52
CA VAL A 315 11.02 11.45 -19.24
C VAL A 315 11.20 12.73 -20.06
N LYS A 316 10.16 13.17 -20.79
CA LYS A 316 10.19 14.43 -21.52
C LYS A 316 10.46 15.63 -20.60
N LEU A 317 9.82 15.69 -19.42
CA LEU A 317 10.07 16.75 -18.44
C LEU A 317 11.51 16.71 -17.91
N ILE A 318 12.05 15.52 -17.64
CA ILE A 318 13.44 15.34 -17.22
C ILE A 318 14.40 15.91 -18.27
N GLU A 319 14.18 15.61 -19.56
CA GLU A 319 14.97 16.17 -20.66
C GLU A 319 14.83 17.69 -20.76
N GLU A 320 13.61 18.23 -20.66
CA GLU A 320 13.39 19.69 -20.69
C GLU A 320 14.09 20.41 -19.53
N ILE A 321 14.07 19.84 -18.32
CA ILE A 321 14.81 20.40 -17.17
C ILE A 321 16.31 20.34 -17.46
N ARG A 322 16.81 19.21 -17.99
CA ARG A 322 18.23 19.05 -18.33
C ARG A 322 18.69 20.13 -19.32
N GLU A 323 17.91 20.38 -20.37
CA GLU A 323 18.19 21.42 -21.36
C GLU A 323 18.22 22.82 -20.73
N VAL A 324 17.22 23.17 -19.92
CA VAL A 324 17.20 24.48 -19.22
C VAL A 324 18.40 24.64 -18.28
N MET A 325 18.83 23.56 -17.63
CA MET A 325 19.93 23.57 -16.67
C MET A 325 21.33 23.62 -17.33
N ARG A 326 21.46 23.38 -18.64
CA ARG A 326 22.77 23.52 -19.35
C ARG A 326 23.32 24.94 -19.28
N ALA A 327 22.45 25.94 -19.32
CA ALA A 327 22.82 27.35 -19.22
C ALA A 327 22.90 27.85 -17.77
N LYS A 328 22.81 26.97 -16.77
CA LYS A 328 22.67 27.35 -15.36
C LYS A 328 23.72 26.70 -14.46
N THR A 329 24.20 27.50 -13.52
CA THR A 329 25.06 27.12 -12.41
C THR A 329 24.33 27.47 -11.12
N ILE A 330 23.34 26.64 -10.77
CA ILE A 330 22.58 26.77 -9.52
C ILE A 330 23.16 25.79 -8.51
N THR A 331 23.52 26.29 -7.33
CA THR A 331 24.04 25.48 -6.22
C THR A 331 23.00 25.39 -5.12
N ILE A 332 22.74 24.20 -4.61
CA ILE A 332 21.94 24.03 -3.38
C ILE A 332 22.90 23.91 -2.20
N GLY A 333 22.98 24.96 -1.39
CA GLY A 333 23.90 25.04 -0.25
C GLY A 333 23.38 24.31 0.99
N LYS A 334 22.07 24.39 1.24
CA LYS A 334 21.39 23.75 2.39
C LYS A 334 20.00 23.31 1.98
N PHE A 335 19.56 22.18 2.50
CA PHE A 335 18.18 21.73 2.33
C PHE A 335 17.62 21.14 3.62
N VAL A 336 16.66 21.86 4.20
CA VAL A 336 15.84 21.39 5.32
C VAL A 336 14.52 20.88 4.78
N ARG A 337 14.28 19.57 4.95
CA ARG A 337 13.13 18.87 4.39
C ARG A 337 12.20 18.40 5.50
N VAL A 338 11.04 19.04 5.64
CA VAL A 338 10.08 18.77 6.71
C VAL A 338 8.96 17.85 6.20
N ALA A 339 8.68 16.75 6.91
CA ALA A 339 7.52 15.87 6.68
C ALA A 339 7.31 15.39 5.23
N CYS A 340 8.37 15.25 4.43
CA CYS A 340 8.25 14.86 3.03
C CYS A 340 7.84 13.39 2.90
N PRO A 341 6.84 13.03 2.08
CA PRO A 341 6.51 11.64 1.78
C PRO A 341 7.53 11.04 0.79
N ALA A 342 8.83 11.11 1.10
CA ALA A 342 9.90 10.83 0.15
C ALA A 342 9.94 9.37 -0.34
N ASN A 343 9.35 8.42 0.40
CA ASN A 343 9.09 7.02 -0.04
C ASN A 343 7.58 6.73 -0.17
N GLY A 344 6.78 7.75 -0.44
CA GLY A 344 5.32 7.68 -0.50
C GLY A 344 4.62 7.72 0.86
N ALA A 345 3.31 7.89 0.84
CA ALA A 345 2.45 7.87 2.02
C ALA A 345 1.39 6.78 1.81
N ILE A 346 1.22 5.88 2.79
CA ILE A 346 0.22 4.81 2.70
C ILE A 346 -1.17 5.39 2.44
N LEU A 347 -1.48 6.55 3.02
CA LEU A 347 -2.74 7.24 2.81
C LEU A 347 -3.00 7.62 1.33
N ALA A 348 -1.94 7.84 0.54
CA ALA A 348 -2.02 8.17 -0.89
C ALA A 348 -2.06 6.94 -1.82
N SER A 349 -2.03 5.71 -1.28
CA SER A 349 -1.81 4.49 -2.07
C SER A 349 -2.99 4.09 -2.96
N LYS A 350 -4.26 4.26 -2.54
CA LYS A 350 -5.45 3.88 -3.35
C LYS A 350 -6.76 4.61 -3.04
N ARG A 351 -6.89 5.28 -1.89
CA ARG A 351 -8.15 5.90 -1.42
C ARG A 351 -8.05 7.42 -1.43
N LEU A 352 -8.24 8.01 -2.62
CA LEU A 352 -8.22 9.47 -2.81
C LEU A 352 -9.19 10.18 -1.85
N ASP A 353 -10.36 9.60 -1.65
CA ASP A 353 -11.40 10.07 -0.74
C ASP A 353 -10.93 10.13 0.72
N VAL A 354 -10.22 9.10 1.18
CA VAL A 354 -9.72 9.04 2.56
C VAL A 354 -8.57 10.03 2.75
N PHE A 355 -7.65 10.13 1.78
CA PHE A 355 -6.60 11.14 1.79
C PHE A 355 -7.17 12.55 1.87
N LEU A 356 -8.11 12.89 0.98
CA LEU A 356 -8.72 14.21 0.95
C LEU A 356 -9.56 14.51 2.19
N ASN A 357 -10.24 13.52 2.78
CA ASN A 357 -10.92 13.69 4.07
C ASN A 357 -9.95 14.10 5.18
N VAL A 358 -8.81 13.41 5.30
CA VAL A 358 -7.80 13.76 6.31
C VAL A 358 -7.22 15.14 6.04
N VAL A 359 -6.82 15.44 4.81
CA VAL A 359 -6.25 16.74 4.45
C VAL A 359 -7.26 17.86 4.70
N PHE A 360 -8.52 17.69 4.31
CA PHE A 360 -9.59 18.67 4.52
C PHE A 360 -9.71 19.08 6.00
N ASN A 361 -9.66 18.10 6.92
CA ASN A 361 -9.70 18.35 8.35
C ASN A 361 -8.46 19.08 8.87
N LEU A 362 -7.27 18.62 8.47
CA LEU A 362 -6.02 19.16 9.02
C LEU A 362 -5.69 20.56 8.46
N ILE A 363 -5.98 20.82 7.18
CA ILE A 363 -5.85 22.14 6.55
C ILE A 363 -6.97 23.09 7.00
N GLY A 364 -8.13 22.57 7.38
CA GLY A 364 -9.26 23.34 7.93
C GLY A 364 -8.93 24.17 9.18
N LEU A 365 -7.79 23.91 9.84
CA LEU A 365 -7.25 24.76 10.91
C LEU A 365 -6.70 26.11 10.40
N ALA A 366 -6.23 26.16 9.16
CA ALA A 366 -5.63 27.36 8.55
C ALA A 366 -6.62 28.11 7.64
N LEU A 367 -7.68 27.43 7.16
CA LEU A 367 -8.73 28.01 6.33
C LEU A 367 -9.89 28.53 7.17
N LYS A 368 -10.54 29.61 6.71
CA LYS A 368 -11.85 30.01 7.26
C LYS A 368 -12.89 28.97 6.79
N LYS A 369 -13.63 28.35 7.73
CA LYS A 369 -14.66 27.33 7.45
C LYS A 369 -15.76 27.76 6.47
N GLU A 370 -15.94 29.08 6.29
CA GLU A 370 -16.94 29.67 5.38
C GLU A 370 -16.30 30.40 4.17
N GLY A 371 -15.01 30.17 3.91
CA GLY A 371 -14.29 30.80 2.79
C GLY A 371 -14.38 30.03 1.48
N GLU A 372 -14.24 30.73 0.35
CA GLU A 372 -14.30 30.15 -1.01
C GLU A 372 -13.33 28.97 -1.23
N VAL A 373 -12.14 29.00 -0.61
CA VAL A 373 -11.15 27.91 -0.66
C VAL A 373 -11.67 26.64 0.01
N HIS A 374 -12.33 26.78 1.16
CA HIS A 374 -12.89 25.66 1.90
C HIS A 374 -14.06 25.01 1.13
N THR A 375 -14.92 25.82 0.53
CA THR A 375 -16.00 25.35 -0.36
C THR A 375 -15.45 24.61 -1.58
N ALA A 376 -14.42 25.15 -2.23
CA ALA A 376 -13.79 24.49 -3.37
C ALA A 376 -13.16 23.13 -2.99
N PHE A 377 -12.50 23.06 -1.83
CA PHE A 377 -11.98 21.78 -1.31
C PHE A 377 -13.14 20.80 -1.07
N ARG A 378 -14.20 21.22 -0.39
CA ARG A 378 -15.36 20.34 -0.12
C ARG A 378 -15.96 19.78 -1.40
N ASN A 379 -16.12 20.60 -2.43
CA ASN A 379 -16.60 20.13 -3.74
C ASN A 379 -15.68 19.05 -4.34
N LEU A 380 -14.36 19.27 -4.30
CA LEU A 380 -13.37 18.26 -4.72
C LEU A 380 -13.49 16.96 -3.90
N LEU A 381 -13.61 17.08 -2.57
CA LEU A 381 -13.75 15.93 -1.67
C LEU A 381 -15.05 15.17 -1.93
N ALA A 382 -16.17 15.87 -2.10
CA ALA A 382 -17.47 15.27 -2.40
C ALA A 382 -17.46 14.51 -3.73
N ALA A 383 -16.79 15.05 -4.75
CA ALA A 383 -16.54 14.31 -5.97
C ALA A 383 -15.66 13.08 -5.70
N ALA A 384 -14.57 13.20 -4.94
CA ALA A 384 -13.68 12.08 -4.67
C ALA A 384 -14.36 10.91 -3.90
N VAL A 385 -15.22 11.18 -2.92
CA VAL A 385 -15.88 10.15 -2.08
C VAL A 385 -16.88 9.30 -2.86
N GLU A 386 -17.60 9.88 -3.81
CA GLU A 386 -18.54 9.13 -4.67
C GLU A 386 -17.81 8.20 -5.62
N ILE A 387 -16.60 8.60 -5.99
CA ILE A 387 -15.91 8.06 -7.13
C ILE A 387 -14.83 7.05 -6.71
N LYS A 388 -14.32 7.19 -5.48
CA LYS A 388 -13.25 6.36 -4.87
C LYS A 388 -12.14 6.07 -5.87
N ASN A 389 -11.58 7.15 -6.40
CA ASN A 389 -10.84 7.13 -7.64
C ASN A 389 -9.35 6.76 -7.48
N ASN A 390 -8.78 6.32 -8.60
CA ASN A 390 -7.35 6.10 -8.79
C ASN A 390 -6.59 7.42 -8.55
N PRO A 391 -5.60 7.48 -7.62
CA PRO A 391 -4.81 8.70 -7.39
C PRO A 391 -4.08 9.21 -8.64
N ASN A 392 -3.93 8.39 -9.69
CA ASN A 392 -3.32 8.76 -10.99
C ASN A 392 -3.99 9.94 -11.71
N VAL A 393 -5.23 10.30 -11.32
CA VAL A 393 -5.93 11.47 -11.87
C VAL A 393 -5.27 12.79 -11.48
N LEU A 394 -4.62 12.85 -10.32
CA LEU A 394 -3.94 14.04 -9.81
C LEU A 394 -2.44 13.74 -9.75
N PRO A 395 -1.64 14.08 -10.78
CA PRO A 395 -0.25 13.65 -10.86
C PRO A 395 0.64 14.23 -9.74
N GLY A 396 0.21 15.32 -9.08
CA GLY A 396 0.88 15.83 -7.89
C GLY A 396 0.64 15.00 -6.63
N LEU A 397 -0.49 14.30 -6.57
CA LEU A 397 -0.82 13.36 -5.50
C LEU A 397 -0.34 11.94 -5.81
N GLU A 398 -0.43 11.50 -7.07
CA GLU A 398 0.01 10.17 -7.52
C GLU A 398 1.46 9.88 -7.14
N VAL A 399 2.36 10.86 -7.27
CA VAL A 399 3.77 10.71 -6.89
C VAL A 399 4.00 10.48 -5.40
N GLN A 400 2.97 10.62 -4.56
CA GLN A 400 3.02 10.29 -3.13
C GLN A 400 2.53 8.86 -2.88
N ASN A 401 2.07 8.14 -3.89
CA ASN A 401 1.79 6.71 -3.79
C ASN A 401 3.11 5.93 -3.64
N PRO A 402 3.28 5.09 -2.61
CA PRO A 402 4.47 4.24 -2.47
C PRO A 402 4.76 3.36 -3.70
N ASP A 403 3.72 2.98 -4.45
CA ASP A 403 3.83 2.17 -5.67
C ASP A 403 4.12 3.01 -6.93
N SER A 404 4.20 4.34 -6.82
CA SER A 404 4.47 5.21 -7.97
C SER A 404 5.83 4.89 -8.60
N PRO A 405 5.92 4.73 -9.93
CA PRO A 405 7.21 4.63 -10.61
C PRO A 405 8.16 5.79 -10.31
N PHE A 406 7.60 6.98 -10.04
CA PHE A 406 8.38 8.15 -9.66
C PHE A 406 9.09 7.95 -8.31
N ILE A 407 8.39 7.41 -7.31
CA ILE A 407 8.99 7.10 -5.99
C ILE A 407 10.14 6.11 -6.16
N GLN A 408 9.98 5.09 -7.00
CA GLN A 408 11.00 4.07 -7.22
C GLN A 408 12.28 4.67 -7.82
N VAL A 409 12.17 5.51 -8.86
CA VAL A 409 13.35 6.17 -9.44
C VAL A 409 13.92 7.27 -8.55
N LEU A 410 13.09 7.96 -7.76
CA LEU A 410 13.57 8.92 -6.76
C LEU A 410 14.38 8.19 -5.68
N ASN A 411 13.93 6.99 -5.31
CA ASN A 411 14.55 6.12 -4.34
C ASN A 411 15.42 5.03 -4.99
N ASN A 412 16.09 5.32 -6.11
CA ASN A 412 17.08 4.39 -6.64
C ASN A 412 18.21 4.14 -5.60
N PRO A 413 18.47 2.89 -5.17
CA PRO A 413 19.52 2.59 -4.18
C PRO A 413 20.94 2.66 -4.76
N THR A 414 21.06 2.51 -6.08
CA THR A 414 22.33 2.51 -6.82
C THR A 414 22.28 3.50 -7.98
N PRO A 415 22.12 4.81 -7.72
CA PRO A 415 22.17 5.81 -8.77
C PRO A 415 23.60 5.96 -9.27
N ASP A 416 23.76 6.38 -10.53
CA ASP A 416 25.08 6.60 -11.13
C ASP A 416 25.82 7.78 -10.47
N LEU A 417 25.09 8.72 -9.86
CA LEU A 417 25.62 9.87 -9.14
C LEU A 417 24.87 10.10 -7.83
N GLU A 418 25.61 10.43 -6.78
CA GLU A 418 25.07 10.76 -5.46
C GLU A 418 25.02 12.28 -5.27
N ILE A 419 23.96 12.77 -4.61
CA ILE A 419 23.81 14.19 -4.31
C ILE A 419 24.84 14.60 -3.25
N THR A 420 25.55 15.71 -3.50
CA THR A 420 26.55 16.26 -2.59
C THR A 420 25.97 17.27 -1.60
N THR A 421 24.81 17.86 -1.86
CA THR A 421 24.18 18.78 -0.88
C THR A 421 23.83 18.04 0.42
N PRO A 422 24.10 18.62 1.61
CA PRO A 422 23.62 18.08 2.89
C PRO A 422 22.09 18.10 2.99
N LEU A 423 21.50 17.08 3.64
CA LEU A 423 20.08 16.99 3.94
C LEU A 423 19.85 16.99 5.44
N LEU A 424 18.94 17.87 5.87
CA LEU A 424 18.48 17.94 7.24
C LEU A 424 16.99 17.63 7.23
N VAL A 425 16.63 16.40 7.59
CA VAL A 425 15.25 15.93 7.65
C VAL A 425 14.64 16.35 8.99
N VAL A 426 13.47 16.96 8.96
CA VAL A 426 12.64 17.11 10.16
C VAL A 426 11.43 16.21 10.00
N SER A 427 11.38 15.15 10.80
CA SER A 427 10.33 14.15 10.79
C SER A 427 9.50 14.22 12.06
N GLY A 428 8.34 13.58 12.03
CA GLY A 428 7.40 13.61 13.13
C GLY A 428 6.68 12.29 13.35
N ASN A 429 6.29 12.06 14.60
CA ASN A 429 5.45 10.95 15.02
C ASN A 429 4.37 11.47 15.98
N ASN A 430 3.12 11.42 15.53
CA ASN A 430 1.96 11.76 16.35
C ASN A 430 1.79 10.72 17.45
N LYS A 431 1.60 11.18 18.69
CA LYS A 431 1.13 10.35 19.81
C LYS A 431 -0.34 10.68 20.08
N VAL A 432 -1.18 9.67 20.25
CA VAL A 432 -2.64 9.82 20.31
C VAL A 432 -3.11 10.91 21.29
N THR A 433 -3.93 11.84 20.80
CA THR A 433 -4.62 12.91 21.54
C THR A 433 -6.13 12.70 21.57
N PHE A 434 -6.84 13.50 22.39
CA PHE A 434 -8.31 13.58 22.38
C PHE A 434 -8.86 14.29 21.14
N ARG A 435 -8.15 15.32 20.65
CA ARG A 435 -8.49 16.06 19.42
C ARG A 435 -8.00 15.24 18.21
N TRP A 436 -8.85 14.96 17.22
CA TRP A 436 -8.60 14.05 16.08
C TRP A 436 -8.75 12.56 16.37
N SER A 437 -9.43 12.21 17.47
CA SER A 437 -9.76 10.84 17.80
C SER A 437 -10.57 10.17 16.67
N ALA A 438 -11.50 10.88 16.01
CA ALA A 438 -12.25 10.35 14.87
C ALA A 438 -11.30 9.94 13.73
N ILE A 439 -10.39 10.84 13.32
CA ILE A 439 -9.42 10.56 12.24
C ILE A 439 -8.54 9.36 12.60
N VAL A 440 -7.97 9.35 13.82
CA VAL A 440 -7.12 8.24 14.26
C VAL A 440 -7.91 6.92 14.30
N SER A 441 -9.16 6.95 14.75
CA SER A 441 -10.06 5.79 14.75
C SER A 441 -10.25 5.23 13.33
N ILE A 442 -10.56 6.10 12.38
CA ILE A 442 -10.82 5.71 11.00
C ILE A 442 -9.54 5.19 10.35
N LEU A 443 -8.42 5.90 10.50
CA LEU A 443 -7.16 5.52 9.88
C LEU A 443 -6.60 4.20 10.43
N THR A 444 -6.71 3.94 11.73
CA THR A 444 -6.24 2.69 12.32
C THR A 444 -7.05 1.47 11.89
N LYS A 445 -8.30 1.67 11.46
CA LYS A 445 -9.15 0.62 10.86
C LYS A 445 -8.80 0.37 9.40
N LEU A 446 -8.60 1.45 8.64
CA LEU A 446 -8.37 1.38 7.19
C LEU A 446 -6.93 1.04 6.82
N PHE A 447 -5.95 1.44 7.65
CA PHE A 447 -4.53 1.36 7.33
C PHE A 447 -3.69 0.98 8.53
N ASN A 448 -2.71 0.10 8.33
CA ASN A 448 -1.63 -0.11 9.29
C ASN A 448 -0.49 0.89 9.06
N MET A 449 -0.66 2.14 9.51
CA MET A 449 0.29 3.22 9.23
C MET A 449 1.58 3.19 10.06
N GLY A 450 1.65 2.40 11.15
CA GLY A 450 2.78 2.49 12.09
C GLY A 450 2.99 3.92 12.63
N PRO A 451 4.21 4.31 13.05
CA PRO A 451 4.55 5.70 13.36
C PRO A 451 4.30 6.65 12.18
N ASN A 452 3.58 7.74 12.40
CA ASN A 452 3.16 8.69 11.36
C ASN A 452 2.74 10.05 11.94
N ASP A 453 2.60 11.08 11.11
CA ASP A 453 2.12 12.42 11.50
C ASP A 453 0.66 12.70 11.09
N LEU A 454 -0.16 11.64 11.03
CA LEU A 454 -1.53 11.53 10.49
C LEU A 454 -1.64 11.49 8.96
N ILE A 455 -0.59 11.84 8.21
CA ILE A 455 -0.59 11.73 6.74
C ILE A 455 0.56 10.85 6.26
N VAL A 456 1.78 11.19 6.67
CA VAL A 456 3.01 10.56 6.19
C VAL A 456 3.58 9.66 7.25
N ASN A 457 3.91 8.44 6.85
CA ASN A 457 4.61 7.48 7.71
C ASN A 457 5.99 8.05 8.07
N THR A 458 6.35 8.09 9.36
CA THR A 458 7.60 8.72 9.83
C THR A 458 8.83 8.20 9.08
N ARG A 459 8.86 6.90 8.79
CA ARG A 459 9.95 6.26 8.01
C ARG A 459 10.09 6.80 6.59
N SER A 460 8.97 7.08 5.93
CA SER A 460 8.96 7.62 4.58
C SER A 460 9.70 8.96 4.49
N MET A 461 9.71 9.73 5.58
CA MET A 461 10.36 11.05 5.65
C MET A 461 11.89 10.98 5.59
N PHE A 462 12.49 9.86 5.96
CA PHE A 462 13.94 9.68 5.96
C PHE A 462 14.51 9.40 4.55
N ASN A 463 13.71 8.82 3.66
CA ASN A 463 14.15 8.31 2.36
C ASN A 463 14.21 9.41 1.27
N GLY A 464 14.22 9.06 -0.02
CA GLY A 464 14.29 9.98 -1.15
C GLY A 464 15.59 9.85 -1.95
N ALA A 465 15.93 10.93 -2.67
CA ALA A 465 17.11 10.95 -3.54
C ALA A 465 18.40 10.71 -2.75
N LYS A 466 19.17 9.70 -3.19
CA LYS A 466 20.37 9.24 -2.48
C LYS A 466 21.43 10.35 -2.43
N ARG A 467 22.02 10.49 -1.24
CA ARG A 467 23.12 11.41 -0.95
C ARG A 467 24.37 10.61 -0.60
N GLY A 468 25.53 11.26 -0.75
CA GLY A 468 26.79 10.67 -0.31
C GLY A 468 26.80 10.34 1.17
N THR A 469 27.71 9.45 1.58
CA THR A 469 27.91 9.03 2.97
C THR A 469 28.02 10.24 3.91
N ASP A 470 27.36 10.14 5.07
CA ASP A 470 27.34 11.17 6.14
C ASP A 470 26.78 12.54 5.72
N ARG A 471 26.05 12.63 4.60
CA ARG A 471 25.44 13.89 4.14
C ARG A 471 23.98 14.06 4.55
N SER A 472 23.39 13.10 5.25
CA SER A 472 21.99 13.17 5.68
C SER A 472 21.92 13.04 7.19
N GLN A 473 21.13 13.90 7.83
CA GLN A 473 20.81 13.81 9.24
C GLN A 473 19.31 14.04 9.44
N TYR A 474 18.74 13.55 10.54
CA TYR A 474 17.33 13.76 10.86
C TYR A 474 17.10 14.20 12.30
N TYR A 475 16.07 15.00 12.51
CA TYR A 475 15.47 15.31 13.80
C TYR A 475 14.06 14.72 13.84
N LEU A 476 13.72 13.99 14.90
CA LEU A 476 12.41 13.39 15.10
C LEU A 476 11.66 14.12 16.23
N ASP A 477 10.56 14.80 15.90
CA ASP A 477 9.61 15.33 16.89
C ASP A 477 8.57 14.25 17.23
N GLU A 478 8.38 13.96 18.51
CA GLU A 478 7.36 12.99 18.96
C GLU A 478 6.42 13.65 19.95
N GLY A 479 5.12 13.57 19.69
CA GLY A 479 4.15 14.07 20.64
C GLY A 479 2.73 14.25 20.13
N PRO A 480 1.81 14.56 21.04
CA PRO A 480 0.41 14.84 20.73
C PRO A 480 0.21 16.00 19.77
N GLN A 481 1.09 16.98 19.84
CA GLN A 481 1.12 18.16 18.99
C GLN A 481 1.74 17.89 17.63
N VAL A 482 2.26 16.71 17.30
CA VAL A 482 2.95 16.51 16.01
C VAL A 482 1.94 16.05 14.98
N ILE A 483 1.47 16.95 14.13
CA ILE A 483 0.58 16.65 13.00
C ILE A 483 1.14 17.26 11.72
N HIS A 484 0.80 16.67 10.57
CA HIS A 484 1.42 16.97 9.28
C HIS A 484 1.57 18.46 8.94
N PHE A 485 0.59 19.29 9.28
CA PHE A 485 0.54 20.71 8.94
C PHE A 485 1.01 21.67 10.04
N ASN A 486 1.47 21.19 11.21
CA ASN A 486 1.77 22.06 12.35
C ASN A 486 3.23 22.09 12.81
N TYR A 487 4.15 21.47 12.08
CA TYR A 487 5.58 21.49 12.39
C TYR A 487 6.11 22.91 12.67
N PHE A 488 5.73 23.90 11.87
CA PHE A 488 6.17 25.29 12.07
C PHE A 488 5.53 25.99 13.28
N ALA A 489 4.43 25.47 13.82
CA ALA A 489 3.82 25.95 15.06
C ALA A 489 4.50 25.34 16.30
N ASN A 490 5.20 24.21 16.16
CA ASN A 490 5.86 23.52 17.26
C ASN A 490 7.24 24.12 17.54
N LYS A 491 7.47 24.57 18.78
CA LYS A 491 8.76 25.16 19.19
C LYS A 491 9.95 24.20 18.95
N PRO A 492 9.89 22.91 19.33
CA PRO A 492 11.00 21.98 19.11
C PRO A 492 11.41 21.87 17.64
N THR A 493 10.43 21.73 16.73
CA THR A 493 10.69 21.72 15.29
C THR A 493 11.27 23.06 14.81
N ARG A 494 10.74 24.22 15.25
CA ARG A 494 11.32 25.52 14.86
C ARG A 494 12.77 25.68 15.32
N ASP A 495 13.09 25.25 16.54
CA ASP A 495 14.45 25.28 17.05
C ASP A 495 15.36 24.39 16.20
N ALA A 496 14.96 23.15 15.91
CA ALA A 496 15.72 22.24 15.04
C ALA A 496 15.98 22.82 13.64
N ILE A 497 14.96 23.44 13.03
CA ILE A 497 15.11 24.11 11.71
C ILE A 497 16.06 25.31 11.82
N ARG A 498 16.03 26.06 12.92
CA ARG A 498 16.95 27.19 13.14
C ARG A 498 18.40 26.71 13.22
N GLU A 499 18.67 25.69 14.03
CA GLU A 499 19.99 25.06 14.12
C GLU A 499 20.45 24.54 12.76
N ALA A 500 19.55 23.90 12.00
CA ALA A 500 19.82 23.42 10.65
C ALA A 500 20.20 24.54 9.68
N ILE A 501 19.49 25.67 9.69
CA ILE A 501 19.78 26.84 8.85
C ILE A 501 21.11 27.49 9.23
N GLN A 502 21.48 27.47 10.51
CA GLN A 502 22.73 28.05 11.01
C GLN A 502 23.94 27.12 10.84
N SER A 503 23.74 25.82 10.69
CA SER A 503 24.81 24.83 10.52
C SER A 503 25.67 25.06 9.26
N GLU A 504 26.94 24.66 9.30
CA GLU A 504 27.87 24.75 8.18
C GLU A 504 28.33 23.37 7.70
N GLY A 505 28.31 23.15 6.39
CA GLY A 505 28.80 21.93 5.76
C GLY A 505 28.02 20.68 6.16
N VAL A 506 28.75 19.59 6.44
CA VAL A 506 28.21 18.27 6.84
C VAL A 506 28.35 18.01 8.34
N ASN A 507 28.67 19.04 9.12
CA ASN A 507 28.90 18.89 10.56
C ASN A 507 27.62 18.39 11.27
N PRO A 508 27.74 17.58 12.33
CA PRO A 508 26.59 17.18 13.15
C PRO A 508 25.83 18.40 13.65
N VAL A 509 24.54 18.44 13.37
CA VAL A 509 23.65 19.53 13.84
C VAL A 509 23.12 19.15 15.23
N PRO A 510 23.14 20.05 16.22
CA PRO A 510 22.60 19.75 17.55
C PRO A 510 21.17 19.20 17.50
N GLY A 511 20.96 18.03 18.12
CA GLY A 511 19.67 17.33 18.14
C GLY A 511 19.38 16.45 16.92
N PHE A 512 20.20 16.51 15.87
CA PHE A 512 20.07 15.64 14.71
C PHE A 512 20.88 14.35 14.87
N ILE A 513 20.38 13.28 14.27
CA ILE A 513 21.02 11.96 14.22
C ILE A 513 21.47 11.69 12.78
N SER A 514 22.68 11.16 12.61
CA SER A 514 23.18 10.78 11.27
C SER A 514 22.29 9.70 10.66
N LEU A 515 21.93 9.89 9.39
CA LEU A 515 21.18 8.94 8.59
C LEU A 515 22.15 8.19 7.67
N THR A 516 22.67 7.07 8.14
CA THR A 516 23.71 6.29 7.44
C THR A 516 23.14 5.29 6.43
N ASP A 517 21.93 4.78 6.67
CA ASP A 517 21.24 3.80 5.82
C ASP A 517 19.76 4.15 5.67
N ARG A 518 19.09 3.53 4.67
CA ARG A 518 17.63 3.55 4.58
C ARG A 518 17.00 2.86 5.77
N ASP A 519 15.96 3.46 6.33
CA ASP A 519 15.12 2.82 7.36
C ASP A 519 14.07 1.93 6.65
N TYR A 520 14.32 0.62 6.63
CA TYR A 520 13.39 -0.40 6.15
C TYR A 520 12.50 -0.88 7.30
N THR A 521 11.22 -1.20 7.04
CA THR A 521 10.32 -1.81 8.03
C THR A 521 10.81 -3.20 8.45
N ALA A 522 10.36 -3.75 9.59
CA ALA A 522 10.74 -5.12 9.97
C ALA A 522 10.32 -6.16 8.90
N THR A 523 9.20 -5.93 8.22
CA THR A 523 8.73 -6.76 7.10
C THR A 523 9.59 -6.56 5.86
N GLU A 524 9.96 -5.33 5.51
CA GLU A 524 10.91 -5.08 4.41
C GLU A 524 12.31 -5.59 4.76
N ILE A 525 12.82 -5.41 5.97
CA ILE A 525 14.09 -5.99 6.43
C ILE A 525 14.00 -7.51 6.37
N ARG A 526 12.89 -8.13 6.78
CA ARG A 526 12.69 -9.57 6.65
C ARG A 526 12.67 -9.97 5.19
N ASN A 527 11.89 -9.29 4.35
CA ASN A 527 11.79 -9.55 2.91
C ASN A 527 13.12 -9.26 2.20
N ILE A 528 13.88 -8.27 2.63
CA ILE A 528 15.22 -7.88 2.13
C ILE A 528 16.27 -8.87 2.62
N SER A 529 16.16 -9.35 3.85
CA SER A 529 17.00 -10.43 4.38
C SER A 529 16.65 -11.76 3.72
N LEU A 530 15.40 -11.94 3.33
CA LEU A 530 14.94 -13.03 2.48
C LEU A 530 15.32 -12.81 1.03
N THR A 531 15.63 -11.58 0.56
CA THR A 531 16.20 -11.25 -0.76
C THR A 531 17.74 -11.13 -0.77
N ASN A 532 18.38 -11.14 0.40
CA ASN A 532 19.83 -11.10 0.62
C ASN A 532 20.27 -11.96 1.83
N PRO A 533 19.85 -13.23 1.93
CA PRO A 533 20.26 -14.07 3.05
C PRO A 533 21.77 -14.28 2.94
N LYS A 534 22.50 -13.88 3.99
CA LYS A 534 23.88 -14.32 4.13
C LYS A 534 23.83 -15.83 4.37
N GLY A 535 24.33 -16.60 3.40
CA GLY A 535 24.57 -18.02 3.57
C GLY A 535 23.75 -18.96 2.67
N ARG A 536 24.25 -20.18 2.54
CA ARG A 536 23.67 -21.26 1.72
C ARG A 536 23.83 -22.56 2.50
N LEU A 537 22.71 -23.22 2.76
CA LEU A 537 22.71 -24.50 3.44
C LEU A 537 22.59 -25.62 2.40
N PHE A 538 23.72 -26.26 2.10
CA PHE A 538 23.81 -27.33 1.12
C PHE A 538 23.41 -28.69 1.71
N PRO A 539 22.86 -29.62 0.90
CA PRO A 539 22.71 -31.01 1.30
C PRO A 539 24.05 -31.61 1.71
N VAL A 540 24.08 -32.26 2.87
CA VAL A 540 25.26 -32.99 3.37
C VAL A 540 25.07 -34.50 3.23
N PRO A 541 26.15 -35.29 3.02
CA PRO A 541 26.05 -36.74 3.00
C PRO A 541 25.55 -37.31 4.33
N VAL A 542 24.71 -38.35 4.24
CA VAL A 542 24.20 -39.10 5.40
C VAL A 542 25.31 -39.99 5.96
N SER A 543 25.46 -40.02 7.28
CA SER A 543 26.48 -40.82 7.96
C SER A 543 26.14 -42.31 7.99
N GLY A 544 24.84 -42.63 7.93
CA GLY A 544 24.30 -43.99 8.04
C GLY A 544 24.32 -44.53 9.47
N LYS A 545 24.67 -43.70 10.46
CA LYS A 545 24.78 -44.06 11.88
C LYS A 545 23.63 -43.53 12.74
N LYS A 546 22.86 -42.56 12.22
CA LYS A 546 21.75 -41.92 12.91
C LYS A 546 20.46 -42.06 12.08
N PRO A 547 19.28 -41.94 12.71
CA PRO A 547 18.04 -41.73 11.97
C PRO A 547 18.15 -40.48 11.09
N ILE A 548 17.44 -40.50 9.97
CA ILE A 548 17.51 -39.46 8.94
C ILE A 548 16.29 -38.55 9.06
N VAL A 549 16.48 -37.24 8.94
CA VAL A 549 15.38 -36.27 8.78
C VAL A 549 15.53 -35.60 7.43
N ILE A 550 14.51 -35.67 6.59
CA ILE A 550 14.45 -34.90 5.34
C ILE A 550 13.66 -33.61 5.59
N LEU A 551 14.33 -32.46 5.45
CA LEU A 551 13.73 -31.14 5.62
C LEU A 551 13.43 -30.52 4.24
N LEU A 552 12.14 -30.40 3.93
CA LEU A 552 11.65 -29.78 2.71
C LEU A 552 11.29 -28.31 2.97
N PRO A 553 11.96 -27.36 2.28
CA PRO A 553 11.69 -25.94 2.45
C PRO A 553 10.32 -25.54 1.87
N GLY A 554 9.86 -24.35 2.24
CA GLY A 554 8.69 -23.70 1.66
C GLY A 554 8.93 -23.09 0.27
N ILE A 555 7.89 -22.46 -0.27
CA ILE A 555 7.98 -21.68 -1.50
C ILE A 555 9.08 -20.62 -1.34
N MET A 556 9.95 -20.50 -2.35
CA MET A 556 11.12 -19.61 -2.32
C MET A 556 12.17 -19.92 -1.23
N GLY A 557 12.06 -21.06 -0.54
CA GLY A 557 13.01 -21.48 0.49
C GLY A 557 14.26 -22.20 -0.03
N SER A 558 14.31 -22.56 -1.32
CA SER A 558 15.51 -23.02 -2.02
C SER A 558 16.17 -21.86 -2.76
N ASN A 559 17.50 -21.78 -2.72
CA ASN A 559 18.25 -20.93 -3.65
C ASN A 559 18.11 -21.49 -5.08
N LEU A 560 17.91 -20.64 -6.08
CA LEU A 560 17.94 -20.98 -7.49
C LEU A 560 19.13 -20.32 -8.20
N THR A 561 19.82 -21.10 -9.03
CA THR A 561 20.88 -20.62 -9.92
C THR A 561 20.46 -20.76 -11.38
N PHE A 562 20.79 -19.78 -12.22
CA PHE A 562 20.70 -19.88 -13.68
C PHE A 562 22.14 -19.89 -14.22
N GLN A 563 22.54 -20.94 -14.94
CA GLN A 563 23.92 -21.08 -15.46
C GLN A 563 24.98 -20.81 -14.37
N ASP A 564 24.84 -21.49 -13.22
CA ASP A 564 25.70 -21.36 -12.02
C ASP A 564 25.71 -19.98 -11.32
N GLN A 565 25.01 -18.97 -11.85
CA GLN A 565 24.83 -17.67 -11.19
C GLN A 565 23.60 -17.71 -10.29
N GLN A 566 23.75 -17.31 -9.03
CA GLN A 566 22.63 -17.28 -8.08
C GLN A 566 21.68 -16.13 -8.44
N VAL A 567 20.48 -16.49 -8.91
CA VAL A 567 19.39 -15.56 -9.23
C VAL A 567 18.43 -15.43 -8.04
N TRP A 568 18.24 -16.52 -7.29
CA TRP A 568 17.48 -16.53 -6.05
C TRP A 568 18.27 -17.24 -4.93
N VAL A 569 18.33 -16.75 -3.72
CA VAL A 569 18.00 -15.39 -3.36
C VAL A 569 19.22 -14.47 -3.58
N ASN A 570 19.15 -13.46 -4.46
CA ASN A 570 20.26 -12.53 -4.66
C ASN A 570 19.77 -11.09 -4.92
N TYR A 571 20.01 -10.20 -3.96
CA TYR A 571 19.60 -8.80 -4.01
C TYR A 571 20.20 -8.03 -5.19
N LEU A 572 21.48 -8.23 -5.50
CA LEU A 572 22.13 -7.57 -6.64
C LEU A 572 21.55 -8.05 -7.97
N SER A 573 21.19 -9.32 -8.07
CA SER A 573 20.51 -9.88 -9.25
C SER A 573 19.07 -9.36 -9.38
N ILE A 574 18.35 -9.19 -8.27
CA ILE A 574 17.03 -8.55 -8.26
C ILE A 574 17.10 -7.10 -8.72
N LEU A 575 18.09 -6.31 -8.24
CA LEU A 575 18.30 -4.93 -8.70
C LEU A 575 18.60 -4.83 -10.20
N ARG A 576 19.24 -5.85 -10.79
CA ARG A 576 19.56 -5.90 -12.22
C ARG A 576 18.42 -6.42 -13.09
N GLY A 577 17.34 -6.91 -12.49
CA GLY A 577 16.20 -7.49 -13.19
C GLY A 577 16.37 -8.94 -13.61
N ASP A 578 17.37 -9.63 -13.05
CA ASP A 578 17.69 -11.03 -13.40
C ASP A 578 16.55 -11.98 -13.01
N LEU A 579 15.53 -11.55 -12.26
CA LEU A 579 14.33 -12.33 -11.98
C LEU A 579 13.60 -12.78 -13.26
N THR A 580 13.77 -12.08 -14.38
CA THR A 580 13.26 -12.52 -15.69
C THR A 580 13.91 -13.81 -16.17
N SER A 581 15.15 -14.11 -15.77
CA SER A 581 15.78 -15.41 -16.07
C SER A 581 15.06 -16.59 -15.42
N LEU A 582 14.26 -16.34 -14.38
CA LEU A 582 13.40 -17.36 -13.76
C LEU A 582 12.12 -17.62 -14.54
N GLU A 583 11.88 -16.98 -15.69
CA GLU A 583 10.71 -17.26 -16.52
C GLU A 583 10.61 -18.75 -16.83
N HIS A 584 9.40 -19.30 -16.70
CA HIS A 584 9.14 -20.71 -16.92
C HIS A 584 9.06 -20.99 -18.42
N SER A 585 10.19 -21.37 -19.00
CA SER A 585 10.34 -21.77 -20.40
C SER A 585 11.19 -23.04 -20.50
N ASP A 586 11.03 -23.82 -21.57
CA ASP A 586 11.82 -25.05 -21.78
C ASP A 586 13.33 -24.79 -21.76
N GLU A 587 13.76 -23.64 -22.27
CA GLU A 587 15.16 -23.22 -22.27
C GLU A 587 15.64 -22.89 -20.84
N ASN A 588 14.91 -22.04 -20.12
CA ASN A 588 15.32 -21.61 -18.79
C ASN A 588 15.26 -22.77 -17.79
N ASN A 589 14.23 -23.62 -17.87
CA ASN A 589 14.06 -24.76 -16.97
C ASN A 589 15.23 -25.74 -17.05
N ARG A 590 15.88 -25.91 -18.20
CA ARG A 590 17.08 -26.76 -18.35
C ARG A 590 18.33 -26.16 -17.72
N ASN A 591 18.36 -24.85 -17.55
CA ASN A 591 19.51 -24.09 -17.06
C ASN A 591 19.37 -23.66 -15.59
N ILE A 592 18.24 -23.98 -14.96
CA ILE A 592 17.97 -23.61 -13.57
C ILE A 592 18.13 -24.81 -12.65
N MET A 593 18.81 -24.57 -11.53
CA MET A 593 19.07 -25.58 -10.50
C MET A 593 18.73 -25.03 -9.12
N ALA A 594 18.36 -25.94 -8.22
CA ALA A 594 18.16 -25.66 -6.80
C ALA A 594 19.26 -26.33 -5.95
N PRO A 595 20.45 -25.69 -5.78
CA PRO A 595 21.59 -26.35 -5.15
C PRO A 595 21.57 -26.35 -3.61
N SER A 596 20.81 -25.45 -2.97
CA SER A 596 20.84 -25.24 -1.52
C SER A 596 19.52 -24.67 -1.01
N VAL A 597 19.32 -24.72 0.31
CA VAL A 597 18.22 -24.02 0.99
C VAL A 597 18.71 -22.72 1.63
N VAL A 598 17.80 -21.78 1.83
CA VAL A 598 18.07 -20.46 2.41
C VAL A 598 18.54 -20.62 3.86
N GLU A 599 19.82 -20.39 4.12
CA GLU A 599 20.44 -20.64 5.42
C GLU A 599 19.75 -19.89 6.56
N ALA A 600 19.44 -18.60 6.34
CA ALA A 600 18.80 -17.73 7.32
C ALA A 600 17.43 -18.22 7.80
N SER A 601 16.76 -19.09 7.04
CA SER A 601 15.42 -19.62 7.35
C SER A 601 15.43 -21.01 7.97
N TYR A 602 16.48 -21.81 7.73
CA TYR A 602 16.46 -23.24 8.09
C TYR A 602 17.63 -23.67 8.98
N LYS A 603 18.71 -22.88 9.06
CA LYS A 603 19.93 -23.27 9.76
C LYS A 603 19.72 -23.59 11.23
N LYS A 604 18.93 -22.80 11.94
CA LYS A 604 18.72 -23.02 13.38
C LYS A 604 18.01 -24.35 13.65
N LEU A 605 17.02 -24.72 12.82
CA LEU A 605 16.34 -26.02 12.93
C LEU A 605 17.30 -27.16 12.55
N THR A 606 18.09 -27.02 11.49
CA THR A 606 19.06 -28.07 11.12
C THR A 606 20.13 -28.26 12.19
N ASP A 607 20.65 -27.18 12.77
CA ASP A 607 21.64 -27.24 13.85
C ASP A 607 21.06 -27.90 15.10
N PHE A 608 19.79 -27.60 15.43
CA PHE A 608 19.08 -28.20 16.55
C PHE A 608 18.89 -29.72 16.39
N LEU A 609 18.61 -30.20 15.17
CA LEU A 609 18.35 -31.62 14.89
C LEU A 609 19.63 -32.44 14.67
N SER A 610 20.72 -31.83 14.22
CA SER A 610 21.97 -32.51 13.84
C SER A 610 22.65 -33.37 14.94
N PRO A 611 22.51 -33.06 16.25
CA PRO A 611 23.00 -33.96 17.31
C PRO A 611 22.38 -35.35 17.27
N ASP A 612 21.09 -35.45 16.95
CA ASP A 612 20.32 -36.70 17.02
C ASP A 612 20.03 -37.33 15.65
N TYR A 613 20.04 -36.52 14.59
CA TYR A 613 19.66 -36.93 13.24
C TYR A 613 20.73 -36.62 12.20
N ASP A 614 20.77 -37.43 11.15
CA ASP A 614 21.36 -37.03 9.86
C ASP A 614 20.34 -36.15 9.12
N VAL A 615 20.54 -34.83 9.17
CA VAL A 615 19.61 -33.85 8.59
C VAL A 615 19.91 -33.63 7.11
N VAL A 616 19.01 -34.09 6.24
CA VAL A 616 19.06 -33.92 4.80
C VAL A 616 18.15 -32.76 4.40
N VAL A 617 18.74 -31.60 4.11
CA VAL A 617 17.98 -30.52 3.45
C VAL A 617 17.70 -30.93 2.01
N PHE A 618 16.46 -30.71 1.56
CA PHE A 618 16.00 -31.10 0.22
C PHE A 618 15.65 -29.85 -0.60
N PRO A 619 16.65 -29.19 -1.23
CA PRO A 619 16.36 -28.09 -2.13
C PRO A 619 15.69 -28.63 -3.40
N TYR A 620 14.68 -27.91 -3.87
CA TYR A 620 13.95 -28.20 -5.10
C TYR A 620 13.56 -26.90 -5.81
N ASP A 621 13.31 -26.98 -7.12
CA ASP A 621 12.85 -25.84 -7.90
C ASP A 621 11.35 -25.59 -7.64
N TRP A 622 11.08 -24.60 -6.78
CA TRP A 622 9.74 -24.23 -6.35
C TRP A 622 8.89 -23.58 -7.46
N ARG A 623 9.44 -23.35 -8.65
CA ARG A 623 8.68 -22.86 -9.82
C ARG A 623 7.93 -23.98 -10.52
N LEU A 624 8.49 -25.19 -10.46
CA LEU A 624 7.97 -26.38 -11.12
C LEU A 624 6.77 -26.98 -10.39
N SER A 625 6.02 -27.86 -11.05
CA SER A 625 4.80 -28.43 -10.47
C SER A 625 5.11 -29.37 -9.30
N ILE A 626 4.16 -29.45 -8.36
CA ILE A 626 4.31 -30.29 -7.17
C ILE A 626 4.55 -31.77 -7.53
N PRO A 627 3.88 -32.36 -8.55
CA PRO A 627 4.16 -33.75 -8.96
C PRO A 627 5.61 -34.00 -9.37
N GLN A 628 6.25 -33.07 -10.07
CA GLN A 628 7.68 -33.17 -10.45
C GLN A 628 8.57 -33.13 -9.20
N SER A 629 8.27 -32.25 -8.25
CA SER A 629 8.98 -32.19 -6.97
C SER A 629 8.78 -33.47 -6.15
N GLY A 630 7.60 -34.08 -6.19
CA GLY A 630 7.28 -35.35 -5.55
C GLY A 630 8.05 -36.53 -6.14
N GLU A 631 8.28 -36.55 -7.44
CA GLU A 631 9.14 -37.55 -8.11
C GLU A 631 10.60 -37.44 -7.65
N ALA A 632 11.12 -36.22 -7.54
CA ALA A 632 12.46 -35.96 -7.01
C ALA A 632 12.56 -36.41 -5.54
N LEU A 633 11.52 -36.15 -4.73
CA LEU A 633 11.47 -36.62 -3.34
C LEU A 633 11.45 -38.15 -3.27
N ASN A 634 10.63 -38.84 -4.08
CA ASN A 634 10.62 -40.30 -4.14
C ASN A 634 12.02 -40.85 -4.44
N SER A 635 12.70 -40.29 -5.45
CA SER A 635 14.06 -40.70 -5.82
C SER A 635 15.04 -40.56 -4.65
N LYS A 636 14.95 -39.45 -3.91
CA LYS A 636 15.78 -39.23 -2.71
C LYS A 636 15.42 -40.20 -1.58
N VAL A 637 14.14 -40.50 -1.35
CA VAL A 637 13.72 -41.48 -0.34
C VAL A 637 14.23 -42.88 -0.70
N VAL A 638 14.15 -43.29 -1.97
CA VAL A 638 14.67 -44.59 -2.45
C VAL A 638 16.17 -44.70 -2.21
N GLU A 639 16.94 -43.64 -2.49
CA GLU A 639 18.37 -43.55 -2.16
C GLU A 639 18.61 -43.72 -0.65
N LEU A 640 17.87 -42.97 0.18
CA LEU A 640 18.08 -42.95 1.63
C LEU A 640 17.65 -44.25 2.33
N LEU A 641 16.68 -44.98 1.78
CA LEU A 641 16.28 -46.30 2.28
C LEU A 641 17.42 -47.33 2.23
N GLN A 642 18.44 -47.13 1.39
CA GLN A 642 19.60 -48.01 1.29
C GLN A 642 20.45 -48.03 2.57
N TYR A 643 20.43 -46.93 3.35
CA TYR A 643 21.17 -46.82 4.61
C TYR A 643 20.53 -47.62 5.75
N LYS A 644 19.30 -48.14 5.56
CA LYS A 644 18.55 -48.92 6.57
C LYS A 644 18.40 -48.20 7.92
N GLN A 645 18.37 -46.87 7.90
CA GLN A 645 18.07 -46.03 9.05
C GLN A 645 16.61 -45.58 8.99
N PRO A 646 15.94 -45.37 10.15
CA PRO A 646 14.62 -44.74 10.16
C PRO A 646 14.67 -43.35 9.53
N ILE A 647 13.67 -43.00 8.73
CA ILE A 647 13.58 -41.71 8.04
C ILE A 647 12.38 -40.95 8.62
N LYS A 648 12.47 -39.63 8.80
CA LYS A 648 11.36 -38.73 9.14
C LYS A 648 11.29 -37.61 8.13
N LEU A 649 10.09 -37.04 7.93
CA LEU A 649 9.89 -35.95 6.97
C LEU A 649 9.40 -34.69 7.70
N ILE A 650 10.00 -33.55 7.37
CA ILE A 650 9.53 -32.23 7.81
C ILE A 650 9.23 -31.41 6.56
N GLY A 651 7.98 -30.98 6.40
CA GLY A 651 7.54 -30.11 5.32
C GLY A 651 7.19 -28.73 5.86
N HIS A 652 7.94 -27.71 5.47
CA HIS A 652 7.58 -26.32 5.74
C HIS A 652 6.79 -25.75 4.57
N SER A 653 5.63 -25.14 4.83
CA SER A 653 4.84 -24.45 3.80
C SER A 653 4.62 -25.36 2.57
N MET A 654 4.97 -24.91 1.35
CA MET A 654 4.93 -25.67 0.09
C MET A 654 5.61 -27.05 0.15
N GLY A 655 6.68 -27.21 0.94
CA GLY A 655 7.35 -28.51 1.12
C GLY A 655 6.43 -29.59 1.68
N GLY A 656 5.40 -29.21 2.44
CA GLY A 656 4.36 -30.15 2.89
C GLY A 656 3.46 -30.68 1.77
N LEU A 657 3.22 -29.88 0.72
CA LEU A 657 2.47 -30.35 -0.45
C LEU A 657 3.30 -31.36 -1.25
N VAL A 658 4.62 -31.14 -1.35
CA VAL A 658 5.54 -32.11 -1.98
C VAL A 658 5.49 -33.46 -1.25
N ILE A 659 5.48 -33.44 0.10
CA ILE A 659 5.29 -34.66 0.90
C ILE A 659 3.93 -35.29 0.62
N ARG A 660 2.83 -34.53 0.68
CA ARG A 660 1.47 -35.03 0.43
C ARG A 660 1.39 -35.72 -0.93
N ASP A 661 1.92 -35.12 -1.97
CA ASP A 661 1.88 -35.67 -3.33
C ASP A 661 2.73 -36.92 -3.48
N PHE A 662 3.90 -36.96 -2.84
CA PHE A 662 4.67 -38.18 -2.73
C PHE A 662 3.88 -39.30 -2.04
N MET A 663 3.09 -38.99 -1.00
CA MET A 663 2.27 -39.96 -0.27
C MET A 663 1.13 -40.54 -1.09
N VAL A 664 0.47 -39.72 -1.93
CA VAL A 664 -0.77 -40.13 -2.61
C VAL A 664 -0.58 -40.59 -4.04
N ASN A 665 0.59 -40.36 -4.63
CA ASN A 665 0.85 -40.78 -6.00
C ASN A 665 1.03 -42.31 -6.07
N SER A 666 0.13 -42.97 -6.81
CA SER A 666 0.10 -44.43 -6.93
C SER A 666 1.40 -45.04 -7.46
N LYS A 667 2.21 -44.28 -8.20
CA LYS A 667 3.53 -44.72 -8.68
C LYS A 667 4.55 -44.94 -7.56
N TYR A 668 4.36 -44.30 -6.40
CA TYR A 668 5.32 -44.30 -5.28
C TYR A 668 4.79 -45.08 -4.06
N GLN A 669 3.67 -45.78 -4.21
CA GLN A 669 3.00 -46.45 -3.09
C GLN A 669 3.88 -47.52 -2.41
N ASP A 670 4.74 -48.19 -3.16
CA ASP A 670 5.71 -49.16 -2.62
C ASP A 670 6.78 -48.47 -1.75
N THR A 671 7.29 -47.31 -2.21
CA THR A 671 8.25 -46.51 -1.44
C THR A 671 7.60 -45.96 -0.18
N TRP A 672 6.39 -45.41 -0.30
CA TRP A 672 5.60 -44.91 0.82
C TRP A 672 5.32 -45.99 1.85
N SER A 673 4.89 -47.18 1.42
CA SER A 673 4.58 -48.31 2.31
C SER A 673 5.81 -48.75 3.12
N LYS A 674 6.99 -48.81 2.48
CA LYS A 674 8.26 -49.11 3.17
C LYS A 674 8.61 -48.05 4.21
N LEU A 675 8.43 -46.77 3.86
CA LEU A 675 8.71 -45.65 4.75
C LEU A 675 7.75 -45.65 5.95
N ASN A 676 6.45 -45.82 5.70
CA ASN A 676 5.40 -45.81 6.71
C ASN A 676 5.45 -47.06 7.62
N ALA A 677 6.13 -48.14 7.21
CA ALA A 677 6.29 -49.34 8.02
C ALA A 677 7.25 -49.16 9.23
N TYR A 678 8.12 -48.14 9.23
CA TYR A 678 8.94 -47.85 10.41
C TYR A 678 8.05 -47.45 11.61
N ALA A 679 8.26 -48.10 12.75
CA ALA A 679 7.44 -47.90 13.96
C ALA A 679 7.51 -46.45 14.46
N ASP A 680 8.68 -45.82 14.35
CA ASP A 680 8.95 -44.45 14.77
C ASP A 680 8.80 -43.42 13.64
N PHE A 681 8.30 -43.81 12.45
CA PHE A 681 8.06 -42.89 11.35
C PHE A 681 7.15 -41.73 11.78
N ARG A 682 7.51 -40.50 11.43
CA ARG A 682 6.69 -39.30 11.70
C ARG A 682 6.79 -38.31 10.55
N LEU A 683 5.67 -37.65 10.29
CA LEU A 683 5.58 -36.46 9.44
C LEU A 683 5.37 -35.23 10.31
N LEU A 684 6.09 -34.16 10.02
CA LEU A 684 5.87 -32.86 10.64
C LEU A 684 5.57 -31.81 9.56
N PHE A 685 4.38 -31.22 9.62
CA PHE A 685 4.00 -30.09 8.78
C PHE A 685 4.14 -28.80 9.57
N LEU A 686 4.84 -27.83 8.99
CA LEU A 686 5.03 -26.49 9.56
C LEU A 686 4.26 -25.50 8.67
N GLY A 687 3.05 -25.11 9.09
CA GLY A 687 2.20 -24.15 8.37
C GLY A 687 1.91 -24.52 6.92
N SER A 688 1.92 -25.82 6.57
CA SER A 688 1.74 -26.26 5.19
C SER A 688 0.30 -26.01 4.69
N PRO A 689 0.11 -25.34 3.53
CA PRO A 689 -1.22 -25.09 2.98
C PRO A 689 -1.77 -26.33 2.26
N LEU A 690 -2.05 -27.41 2.99
CA LEU A 690 -2.43 -28.70 2.40
C LEU A 690 -3.76 -28.65 1.61
N GLY A 691 -4.64 -27.68 1.90
CA GLY A 691 -5.84 -27.34 1.13
C GLY A 691 -5.70 -26.09 0.23
N GLY A 692 -4.51 -25.52 0.10
CA GLY A 692 -4.22 -24.29 -0.64
C GLY A 692 -4.30 -23.01 0.20
N SER A 693 -4.03 -21.86 -0.42
CA SER A 693 -4.05 -20.54 0.23
C SER A 693 -4.58 -19.43 -0.69
N PHE A 694 -5.46 -18.59 -0.14
CA PHE A 694 -5.94 -17.37 -0.80
C PHE A 694 -4.89 -16.25 -0.84
N ARG A 695 -3.71 -16.45 -0.23
CA ARG A 695 -2.56 -15.57 -0.45
C ARG A 695 -2.08 -15.61 -1.90
N ILE A 696 -2.24 -16.73 -2.62
CA ILE A 696 -1.75 -16.83 -4.00
C ILE A 696 -2.46 -15.84 -4.94
N PRO A 697 -3.80 -15.76 -4.99
CA PRO A 697 -4.47 -14.69 -5.73
C PRO A 697 -4.04 -13.28 -5.28
N TYR A 698 -3.84 -13.05 -3.97
CA TYR A 698 -3.36 -11.77 -3.44
C TYR A 698 -1.98 -11.38 -3.98
N ILE A 699 -1.04 -12.34 -4.05
CA ILE A 699 0.28 -12.19 -4.67
C ILE A 699 0.15 -11.91 -6.17
N LEU A 700 -0.71 -12.66 -6.89
CA LEU A 700 -0.88 -12.52 -8.34
C LEU A 700 -1.63 -11.24 -8.73
N PHE A 701 -2.28 -10.56 -7.80
CA PHE A 701 -2.78 -9.18 -7.96
C PHE A 701 -1.80 -8.12 -7.42
N GLY A 702 -0.60 -8.54 -7.01
CA GLY A 702 0.48 -7.67 -6.59
C GLY A 702 0.26 -6.98 -5.24
N GLU A 703 -0.70 -7.42 -4.44
CA GLU A 703 -1.03 -6.78 -3.16
C GLU A 703 -0.14 -7.28 -2.00
N ASP A 704 0.63 -8.36 -2.22
CA ASP A 704 1.49 -8.93 -1.19
C ASP A 704 2.76 -8.09 -0.95
N SER A 705 3.12 -7.91 0.32
CA SER A 705 4.31 -7.16 0.74
C SER A 705 5.62 -7.62 0.08
N ILE A 706 5.75 -8.92 -0.27
CA ILE A 706 6.93 -9.42 -0.97
C ILE A 706 7.02 -8.83 -2.38
N ILE A 707 5.90 -8.68 -3.08
CA ILE A 707 5.84 -8.07 -4.41
C ILE A 707 6.20 -6.59 -4.32
N HIS A 708 5.63 -5.86 -3.35
CA HIS A 708 5.99 -4.46 -3.12
C HIS A 708 7.48 -4.29 -2.81
N THR A 709 8.06 -5.17 -1.98
CA THR A 709 9.49 -5.12 -1.65
C THR A 709 10.35 -5.41 -2.88
N VAL A 710 10.03 -6.44 -3.67
CA VAL A 710 10.81 -6.77 -4.86
C VAL A 710 10.67 -5.67 -5.92
N SER A 711 9.47 -5.14 -6.15
CA SER A 711 9.25 -4.09 -7.16
C SER A 711 9.85 -2.74 -6.80
N THR A 712 10.04 -2.44 -5.51
CA THR A 712 10.73 -1.21 -5.08
C THR A 712 12.24 -1.27 -5.26
N LEU A 713 12.80 -2.48 -5.36
CA LEU A 713 14.22 -2.73 -5.57
C LEU A 713 14.55 -2.89 -7.05
N ASP A 714 13.73 -3.62 -7.81
CA ASP A 714 13.97 -3.93 -9.21
C ASP A 714 13.60 -2.76 -10.14
N LEU A 715 14.59 -1.95 -10.52
CA LEU A 715 14.41 -0.89 -11.54
C LEU A 715 14.48 -1.41 -12.99
N ALA A 716 14.65 -2.71 -13.19
CA ALA A 716 14.60 -3.34 -14.50
C ALA A 716 13.23 -3.98 -14.79
N ASN A 717 12.40 -4.30 -13.79
CA ASN A 717 11.08 -4.87 -14.00
C ASN A 717 9.99 -4.06 -13.32
N SER A 718 8.88 -3.85 -14.02
CA SER A 718 7.68 -3.29 -13.40
C SER A 718 7.02 -4.33 -12.48
N LYS A 719 6.22 -3.87 -11.50
CA LYS A 719 5.35 -4.76 -10.70
C LYS A 719 4.52 -5.70 -11.59
N ARG A 720 3.97 -5.18 -12.68
CA ARG A 720 3.21 -5.95 -13.69
C ARG A 720 4.08 -7.00 -14.39
N SER A 721 5.34 -6.68 -14.70
CA SER A 721 6.29 -7.62 -15.29
C SER A 721 6.65 -8.75 -14.31
N LEU A 722 6.89 -8.42 -13.05
CA LEU A 722 7.19 -9.40 -11.99
C LEU A 722 6.02 -10.35 -11.75
N VAL A 723 4.80 -9.81 -11.64
CA VAL A 723 3.57 -10.62 -11.50
C VAL A 723 3.38 -11.53 -12.71
N ARG A 724 3.61 -11.03 -13.93
CA ARG A 724 3.52 -11.85 -15.15
C ARG A 724 4.39 -13.10 -15.07
N ILE A 725 5.62 -12.98 -14.58
CA ILE A 725 6.51 -14.13 -14.38
C ILE A 725 5.88 -15.14 -13.42
N PHE A 726 5.39 -14.69 -12.25
CA PHE A 726 4.80 -15.59 -11.24
C PHE A 726 3.51 -16.27 -11.71
N THR A 727 2.70 -15.61 -12.55
CA THR A 727 1.51 -16.24 -13.13
C THR A 727 1.83 -17.39 -14.09
N ARG A 728 3.11 -17.61 -14.45
CA ARG A 728 3.56 -18.73 -15.30
C ARG A 728 4.12 -19.91 -14.53
N PHE A 729 4.22 -19.85 -13.20
CA PHE A 729 4.88 -20.91 -12.41
C PHE A 729 3.87 -21.96 -11.93
N PRO A 730 3.89 -23.21 -12.46
CA PRO A 730 2.98 -24.26 -12.02
C PRO A 730 3.05 -24.55 -10.52
N GLY A 731 4.24 -24.42 -9.92
CA GLY A 731 4.43 -24.60 -8.48
C GLY A 731 3.69 -23.56 -7.63
N ILE A 732 3.62 -22.31 -8.09
CA ILE A 732 2.83 -21.25 -7.43
C ILE A 732 1.34 -21.53 -7.58
N LEU A 733 0.89 -21.89 -8.79
CA LEU A 733 -0.53 -22.19 -9.03
C LEU A 733 -0.99 -23.43 -8.25
N SER A 734 -0.11 -24.39 -8.00
CA SER A 734 -0.40 -25.59 -7.18
C SER A 734 -0.72 -25.29 -5.71
N LEU A 735 -0.46 -24.06 -5.24
CA LEU A 735 -0.81 -23.55 -3.90
C LEU A 735 -2.17 -22.85 -3.86
N LEU A 736 -2.86 -22.68 -5.00
CA LEU A 736 -4.21 -22.11 -5.04
C LEU A 736 -5.19 -22.95 -4.20
N PRO A 737 -6.27 -22.34 -3.67
CA PRO A 737 -7.31 -23.07 -2.95
C PRO A 737 -7.84 -24.26 -3.75
N LEU A 738 -7.88 -25.43 -3.12
CA LEU A 738 -8.28 -26.68 -3.77
C LEU A 738 -9.79 -26.91 -3.79
N ASN A 739 -10.59 -26.06 -3.14
CA ASN A 739 -12.03 -26.27 -3.04
C ASN A 739 -12.68 -26.32 -4.44
N GLU A 740 -13.28 -27.47 -4.78
CA GLU A 740 -14.23 -27.56 -5.88
C GLU A 740 -15.49 -26.77 -5.51
N ALA A 741 -16.06 -26.09 -6.50
CA ALA A 741 -17.28 -25.34 -6.33
C ALA A 741 -18.42 -26.20 -5.74
N ARG A 742 -18.79 -25.98 -4.46
CA ARG A 742 -19.90 -26.70 -3.79
C ARG A 742 -21.23 -25.97 -4.00
N GLY A 743 -21.55 -25.67 -5.26
CA GLY A 743 -22.80 -25.04 -5.66
C GLY A 743 -22.64 -24.05 -6.83
N GLU A 744 -23.75 -23.57 -7.40
CA GLU A 744 -23.70 -22.60 -8.51
C GLU A 744 -22.99 -21.29 -8.14
N LYS A 745 -23.13 -20.81 -6.89
CA LYS A 745 -22.40 -19.64 -6.39
C LYS A 745 -20.90 -19.87 -6.24
N ASP A 746 -20.46 -21.10 -5.95
CA ASP A 746 -19.04 -21.41 -5.81
C ASP A 746 -18.35 -21.65 -7.17
N LYS A 747 -19.12 -21.99 -8.23
CA LYS A 747 -18.59 -22.14 -9.61
C LYS A 747 -18.02 -20.84 -10.16
N GLU A 748 -18.47 -19.72 -9.62
CA GLU A 748 -17.98 -18.39 -9.96
C GLU A 748 -16.57 -18.10 -9.41
N ASN A 749 -16.11 -18.87 -8.42
CA ASN A 749 -14.83 -18.68 -7.72
C ASN A 749 -13.80 -19.79 -8.01
N ASP A 750 -13.96 -20.52 -9.11
CA ASP A 750 -13.03 -21.57 -9.50
C ASP A 750 -11.75 -20.99 -10.15
N PHE A 751 -10.64 -21.00 -9.40
CA PHE A 751 -9.34 -20.52 -9.88
C PHE A 751 -8.72 -21.34 -11.03
N ALA A 752 -9.27 -22.50 -11.38
CA ALA A 752 -8.88 -23.24 -12.58
C ALA A 752 -9.49 -22.64 -13.87
N LEU A 753 -10.47 -21.73 -13.75
CA LEU A 753 -11.15 -21.12 -14.89
C LEU A 753 -10.58 -19.73 -15.21
N ALA A 754 -10.20 -19.51 -16.47
CA ALA A 754 -9.74 -18.20 -16.94
C ALA A 754 -10.76 -17.08 -16.69
N LYS A 755 -12.06 -17.39 -16.79
CA LYS A 755 -13.15 -16.45 -16.54
C LYS A 755 -13.14 -15.87 -15.12
N THR A 756 -12.74 -16.66 -14.12
CA THR A 756 -12.64 -16.18 -12.74
C THR A 756 -11.55 -15.10 -12.62
N TRP A 757 -10.38 -15.33 -13.20
CA TRP A 757 -9.29 -14.37 -13.25
C TRP A 757 -9.66 -13.10 -14.03
N GLN A 758 -10.34 -13.24 -15.18
CA GLN A 758 -10.79 -12.11 -16.00
C GLN A 758 -11.74 -11.19 -15.23
N ARG A 759 -12.76 -11.76 -14.57
CA ARG A 759 -13.69 -11.00 -13.71
C ARG A 759 -12.97 -10.28 -12.57
N MET A 760 -11.98 -10.93 -11.96
CA MET A 760 -11.18 -10.29 -10.92
C MET A 760 -10.35 -9.13 -11.48
N ALA A 761 -9.79 -9.25 -12.69
CA ALA A 761 -9.05 -8.17 -13.35
C ALA A 761 -9.94 -6.97 -13.71
N GLU A 762 -11.13 -7.23 -14.25
CA GLU A 762 -12.16 -6.22 -14.51
C GLU A 762 -12.54 -5.48 -13.20
N ALA A 763 -12.84 -6.22 -12.13
CA ALA A 763 -13.18 -5.63 -10.82
C ALA A 763 -11.98 -4.98 -10.11
N PHE A 764 -10.75 -5.37 -10.44
CA PHE A 764 -9.53 -4.72 -9.97
C PHE A 764 -9.28 -3.38 -10.66
N GLY A 765 -9.88 -3.16 -11.84
CA GLY A 765 -9.77 -1.93 -12.61
C GLY A 765 -8.59 -1.89 -13.58
N ASP A 766 -8.00 -3.05 -13.92
CA ASP A 766 -6.98 -3.22 -14.95
C ASP A 766 -7.26 -4.52 -15.73
N GLU A 767 -8.03 -4.43 -16.81
CA GLU A 767 -8.40 -5.60 -17.64
C GLU A 767 -7.18 -6.25 -18.31
N GLU A 768 -6.09 -5.51 -18.47
CA GLU A 768 -4.86 -6.03 -19.05
C GLU A 768 -3.91 -6.59 -17.98
N TRP A 769 -4.33 -6.67 -16.72
CA TRP A 769 -3.53 -7.22 -15.64
C TRP A 769 -3.02 -8.63 -16.02
N PRO A 770 -1.78 -9.02 -15.67
CA PRO A 770 -1.26 -10.33 -16.02
C PRO A 770 -2.04 -11.42 -15.29
N LEU A 771 -2.65 -12.34 -16.04
CA LEU A 771 -3.43 -13.46 -15.51
C LEU A 771 -2.84 -14.78 -15.98
N PRO A 772 -2.89 -15.86 -15.18
CA PRO A 772 -2.47 -17.21 -15.60
C PRO A 772 -3.02 -17.59 -16.97
N ASP A 773 -2.20 -18.19 -17.84
CA ASP A 773 -2.68 -18.66 -19.15
C ASP A 773 -3.44 -20.00 -19.05
N ALA A 774 -4.11 -20.33 -20.16
CA ALA A 774 -4.90 -21.55 -20.28
C ALA A 774 -4.09 -22.83 -20.04
N THR A 775 -2.79 -22.85 -20.36
CA THR A 775 -1.95 -24.05 -20.20
C THR A 775 -1.70 -24.34 -18.73
N VAL A 776 -1.23 -23.36 -17.96
CA VAL A 776 -0.93 -23.55 -16.54
C VAL A 776 -2.22 -23.71 -15.72
N LEU A 777 -3.32 -23.07 -16.15
CA LEU A 777 -4.65 -23.31 -15.55
C LEU A 777 -5.16 -24.73 -15.78
N ALA A 778 -4.96 -25.31 -16.98
CA ALA A 778 -5.33 -26.69 -17.26
C ALA A 778 -4.48 -27.69 -16.45
N GLU A 779 -3.19 -27.40 -16.28
CA GLU A 779 -2.31 -28.18 -15.40
C GLU A 779 -2.81 -28.15 -13.95
N PHE A 780 -3.10 -26.95 -13.41
CA PHE A 780 -3.66 -26.80 -12.07
C PHE A 780 -5.00 -27.53 -11.92
N SER A 781 -5.88 -27.43 -12.91
CA SER A 781 -7.18 -28.14 -12.92
C SER A 781 -7.00 -29.66 -12.80
N THR A 782 -6.06 -30.22 -13.56
CA THR A 782 -5.73 -31.64 -13.54
C THR A 782 -5.17 -32.05 -12.19
N TYR A 783 -4.14 -31.34 -11.73
CA TYR A 783 -3.51 -31.56 -10.42
C TYR A 783 -4.52 -31.49 -9.27
N ARG A 784 -5.36 -30.45 -9.21
CA ARG A 784 -6.40 -30.30 -8.18
C ARG A 784 -7.35 -31.50 -8.20
N SER A 785 -7.79 -31.92 -9.38
CA SER A 785 -8.70 -33.05 -9.53
C SER A 785 -8.08 -34.37 -9.03
N GLU A 786 -6.78 -34.57 -9.24
CA GLU A 786 -6.06 -35.74 -8.74
C GLU A 786 -5.92 -35.70 -7.21
N VAL A 787 -5.55 -34.55 -6.64
CA VAL A 787 -5.42 -34.38 -5.20
C VAL A 787 -6.76 -34.61 -4.48
N LEU A 788 -7.86 -34.07 -4.99
CA LEU A 788 -9.19 -34.23 -4.38
C LEU A 788 -9.74 -35.67 -4.45
N LYS A 789 -9.31 -36.45 -5.43
CA LYS A 789 -9.63 -37.89 -5.52
C LYS A 789 -8.80 -38.75 -4.56
N SER A 790 -7.68 -38.22 -4.08
CA SER A 790 -6.78 -38.94 -3.20
C SER A 790 -7.23 -38.90 -1.73
N THR A 791 -6.77 -39.85 -0.94
CA THR A 791 -6.98 -39.87 0.52
C THR A 791 -5.63 -40.07 1.20
N PRO A 792 -4.92 -38.99 1.56
CA PRO A 792 -3.65 -39.10 2.26
C PRO A 792 -3.82 -39.75 3.64
N ASP A 793 -2.91 -40.66 4.00
CA ASP A 793 -2.83 -41.25 5.35
C ASP A 793 -2.07 -40.31 6.29
N TYR A 794 -2.80 -39.65 7.19
CA TYR A 794 -2.24 -38.69 8.15
C TYR A 794 -2.04 -39.26 9.57
N ALA A 795 -2.22 -40.57 9.79
CA ALA A 795 -2.20 -41.16 11.14
C ALA A 795 -0.87 -40.95 11.91
N LYS A 796 0.23 -40.69 11.19
CA LYS A 796 1.56 -40.40 11.77
C LYS A 796 2.02 -38.95 11.55
N ALA A 797 1.09 -38.06 11.18
CA ALA A 797 1.37 -36.65 10.93
C ALA A 797 1.09 -35.78 12.14
N ILE A 798 1.97 -34.82 12.37
CA ILE A 798 1.80 -33.72 13.31
C ILE A 798 1.81 -32.42 12.51
N TYR A 799 0.92 -31.49 12.87
CA TYR A 799 0.86 -30.18 12.25
C TYR A 799 1.13 -29.08 13.29
N ILE A 800 2.08 -28.20 12.99
CA ILE A 800 2.31 -26.96 13.75
C ILE A 800 1.71 -25.80 12.95
N ALA A 801 0.63 -25.23 13.49
CA ALA A 801 -0.07 -24.07 12.95
C ALA A 801 0.46 -22.79 13.61
N GLY A 802 0.98 -21.88 12.78
CA GLY A 802 1.36 -20.56 13.24
C GLY A 802 0.15 -19.66 13.49
N LEU A 803 0.39 -18.57 14.21
CA LEU A 803 -0.54 -17.48 14.43
C LEU A 803 0.20 -16.17 14.16
N ALA A 804 -0.31 -15.40 13.21
CA ALA A 804 0.21 -14.08 12.92
C ALA A 804 0.02 -13.18 14.14
N GLY A 805 0.88 -12.17 14.29
CA GLY A 805 0.75 -11.22 15.40
C GLY A 805 -0.61 -10.53 15.38
N LYS A 806 -1.04 -9.96 16.53
CA LYS A 806 -2.38 -9.33 16.69
C LYS A 806 -2.73 -8.24 15.65
N LYS A 807 -1.78 -7.77 14.85
CA LYS A 807 -1.92 -6.74 13.80
C LYS A 807 -1.92 -7.31 12.37
N ASP A 808 -1.54 -8.57 12.20
CA ASP A 808 -1.40 -9.21 10.91
C ASP A 808 -2.64 -10.07 10.65
N GLN A 809 -3.17 -10.01 9.43
CA GLN A 809 -4.31 -10.81 9.00
C GLN A 809 -3.86 -11.79 7.92
N THR A 810 -4.51 -12.94 7.88
CA THR A 810 -4.26 -13.97 6.87
C THR A 810 -5.36 -13.93 5.82
N ILE A 811 -4.99 -13.75 4.55
CA ILE A 811 -5.96 -13.69 3.45
C ILE A 811 -6.76 -15.00 3.38
N SER A 812 -8.08 -14.89 3.44
CA SER A 812 -9.02 -16.00 3.56
C SER A 812 -10.00 -16.13 2.41
N GLY A 813 -10.05 -15.13 1.52
CA GLY A 813 -10.98 -15.12 0.40
C GLY A 813 -10.93 -13.83 -0.42
N TYR A 814 -11.87 -13.70 -1.33
CA TYR A 814 -12.15 -12.44 -2.03
C TYR A 814 -13.65 -12.31 -2.31
N ARG A 815 -14.09 -11.10 -2.63
CA ARG A 815 -15.42 -10.82 -3.18
C ARG A 815 -15.33 -9.71 -4.21
N ILE A 816 -16.24 -9.74 -5.19
CA ILE A 816 -16.46 -8.62 -6.10
C ILE A 816 -17.71 -7.88 -5.62
N ARG A 817 -17.53 -6.64 -5.17
CA ARG A 817 -18.63 -5.82 -4.64
C ARG A 817 -19.13 -4.88 -5.73
N LYS A 818 -20.40 -5.02 -6.10
CA LYS A 818 -21.13 -4.04 -6.93
C LYS A 818 -21.48 -2.82 -6.08
N ARG A 819 -21.21 -1.64 -6.62
CA ARG A 819 -21.50 -0.36 -5.98
C ARG A 819 -22.28 0.48 -6.98
N GLU A 820 -23.47 0.92 -6.60
CA GLU A 820 -24.20 1.93 -7.35
C GLU A 820 -23.47 3.27 -7.19
N THR A 821 -23.01 3.83 -8.31
CA THR A 821 -22.41 5.17 -8.35
C THR A 821 -23.29 6.08 -9.19
N PHE A 822 -23.08 7.39 -9.07
CA PHE A 822 -23.79 8.38 -9.89
C PHE A 822 -23.63 8.14 -11.40
N PHE A 823 -22.51 7.54 -11.84
CA PHE A 823 -22.20 7.26 -13.24
C PHE A 823 -22.59 5.84 -13.68
N GLY A 824 -23.30 5.10 -12.82
CA GLY A 824 -23.71 3.70 -13.04
C GLY A 824 -23.06 2.71 -12.06
N PRO A 825 -23.45 1.43 -12.13
CA PRO A 825 -22.90 0.40 -11.26
C PRO A 825 -21.42 0.15 -11.59
N ARG A 826 -20.58 0.04 -10.55
CA ARG A 826 -19.16 -0.31 -10.65
C ARG A 826 -18.84 -1.50 -9.76
N GLU A 827 -17.99 -2.39 -10.25
CA GLU A 827 -17.47 -3.52 -9.48
C GLU A 827 -16.10 -3.18 -8.86
N THR A 828 -15.84 -3.73 -7.68
CA THR A 828 -14.57 -3.58 -6.96
C THR A 828 -14.12 -4.91 -6.38
N LEU A 829 -12.86 -5.28 -6.61
CA LEU A 829 -12.25 -6.48 -6.03
C LEU A 829 -11.81 -6.19 -4.58
N GLU A 830 -12.37 -6.95 -3.63
CA GLU A 830 -12.02 -6.87 -2.21
C GLU A 830 -11.47 -8.22 -1.73
N PHE A 831 -10.27 -8.22 -1.14
CA PHE A 831 -9.72 -9.40 -0.46
C PHE A 831 -10.23 -9.48 0.98
N LEU A 832 -10.56 -10.68 1.41
CA LEU A 832 -11.02 -10.98 2.77
C LEU A 832 -9.87 -11.56 3.57
N ALA A 833 -9.85 -11.31 4.87
CA ALA A 833 -8.81 -11.82 5.75
C ALA A 833 -9.36 -12.23 7.13
N THR A 834 -8.63 -13.10 7.82
CA THR A 834 -8.95 -13.64 9.15
C THR A 834 -7.74 -13.59 10.07
N ARG A 835 -7.98 -13.61 11.39
CA ARG A 835 -6.93 -13.77 12.40
C ARG A 835 -6.51 -15.23 12.61
N GLU A 836 -7.32 -16.18 12.14
CA GLU A 836 -7.08 -17.62 12.27
C GLU A 836 -6.10 -18.12 11.21
N GLY A 837 -4.83 -17.76 11.37
CA GLY A 837 -3.77 -18.13 10.44
C GLY A 837 -2.44 -17.48 10.78
N ASP A 838 -1.40 -17.86 10.05
CA ASP A 838 -0.01 -17.50 10.32
C ASP A 838 0.50 -16.29 9.49
N GLY A 839 -0.41 -15.57 8.84
CA GLY A 839 -0.13 -14.46 7.93
C GLY A 839 0.04 -14.91 6.48
N SER A 840 0.04 -16.23 6.22
CA SER A 840 0.13 -16.80 4.87
C SER A 840 -0.92 -17.87 4.60
N VAL A 841 -1.20 -18.70 5.59
CA VAL A 841 -2.08 -19.87 5.49
C VAL A 841 -3.09 -19.81 6.62
N THR A 842 -4.37 -19.86 6.26
CA THR A 842 -5.45 -19.94 7.24
C THR A 842 -5.46 -21.31 7.89
N TRP A 843 -5.86 -21.42 9.16
CA TRP A 843 -6.02 -22.71 9.82
C TRP A 843 -7.00 -23.61 9.07
N ALA A 844 -8.09 -23.02 8.58
CA ALA A 844 -9.13 -23.72 7.82
C ALA A 844 -8.61 -24.34 6.50
N SER A 845 -7.70 -23.66 5.80
CA SER A 845 -7.15 -24.16 4.53
C SER A 845 -5.88 -25.00 4.71
N GLY A 846 -5.12 -24.78 5.79
CA GLY A 846 -3.88 -25.49 6.07
C GLY A 846 -4.06 -26.85 6.72
N ILE A 847 -4.97 -26.95 7.70
CA ILE A 847 -5.07 -28.11 8.60
C ILE A 847 -6.09 -29.12 8.05
N PRO A 848 -5.66 -30.33 7.61
CA PRO A 848 -6.59 -31.36 7.18
C PRO A 848 -7.50 -31.81 8.33
N LYS A 849 -8.77 -32.04 8.02
CA LYS A 849 -9.76 -32.53 8.99
C LYS A 849 -9.28 -33.80 9.72
N ALA A 850 -8.64 -34.73 9.01
CA ALA A 850 -8.11 -35.96 9.60
C ALA A 850 -7.09 -35.70 10.73
N ILE A 851 -6.19 -34.72 10.56
CA ILE A 851 -5.21 -34.35 11.60
C ILE A 851 -5.90 -33.66 12.78
N ALA A 852 -6.87 -32.78 12.49
CA ALA A 852 -7.62 -32.06 13.52
C ALA A 852 -8.50 -33.00 14.38
N ASP A 853 -9.19 -33.95 13.76
CA ASP A 853 -10.05 -34.93 14.45
C ASP A 853 -9.22 -35.84 15.37
N GLU A 854 -7.98 -36.15 15.00
CA GLU A 854 -7.01 -36.90 15.82
C GLU A 854 -6.29 -36.06 16.88
N ARG A 855 -6.56 -34.75 16.95
CA ARG A 855 -5.89 -33.79 17.85
C ARG A 855 -4.36 -33.70 17.68
N ASN A 856 -3.85 -33.98 16.48
CA ASN A 856 -2.43 -33.92 16.15
C ASN A 856 -1.98 -32.52 15.65
N VAL A 857 -2.56 -31.47 16.22
CA VAL A 857 -2.33 -30.07 15.84
C VAL A 857 -1.83 -29.26 17.03
N TYR A 858 -0.76 -28.50 16.82
CA TYR A 858 -0.18 -27.59 17.81
C TYR A 858 -0.23 -26.16 17.27
N PHE A 859 -0.62 -25.21 18.11
CA PHE A 859 -0.68 -23.79 17.75
C PHE A 859 0.47 -23.02 18.40
N SER A 860 1.05 -22.06 17.68
CA SER A 860 2.13 -21.22 18.20
C SER A 860 2.01 -19.78 17.69
N GLU A 861 2.36 -18.80 18.51
CA GLU A 861 2.38 -17.36 18.18
C GLU A 861 3.57 -16.99 17.28
N VAL A 862 3.81 -17.80 16.25
CA VAL A 862 4.92 -17.66 15.29
C VAL A 862 4.32 -17.44 13.89
N THR A 863 4.84 -16.44 13.19
CA THR A 863 4.44 -16.13 11.80
C THR A 863 4.94 -17.19 10.82
N HIS A 864 4.27 -17.35 9.68
CA HIS A 864 4.52 -18.41 8.70
C HIS A 864 6.00 -18.74 8.45
N GLY A 865 6.80 -17.77 8.00
CA GLY A 865 8.20 -17.99 7.62
C GLY A 865 9.13 -18.32 8.79
N GLU A 866 8.73 -18.03 10.03
CA GLU A 866 9.53 -18.29 11.23
C GLU A 866 9.25 -19.69 11.82
N LEU A 867 8.25 -20.43 11.33
CA LEU A 867 7.91 -21.76 11.84
C LEU A 867 9.06 -22.78 11.75
N ALA A 868 10.01 -22.57 10.83
CA ALA A 868 11.20 -23.39 10.67
C ALA A 868 12.47 -22.75 11.27
N ASN A 869 12.36 -21.59 11.93
CA ASN A 869 13.51 -20.78 12.35
C ASN A 869 13.43 -20.33 13.82
N ASP A 870 12.24 -20.07 14.35
CA ASP A 870 12.07 -19.59 15.71
C ASP A 870 12.36 -20.71 16.72
N SER A 871 13.39 -20.49 17.53
CA SER A 871 13.83 -21.45 18.53
C SER A 871 12.81 -21.69 19.65
N VAL A 872 11.76 -20.86 19.79
CA VAL A 872 10.65 -21.13 20.71
C VAL A 872 9.96 -22.46 20.41
N LEU A 873 10.02 -22.93 19.16
CA LEU A 873 9.49 -24.22 18.73
C LEU A 873 10.45 -25.38 19.01
N PHE A 874 11.73 -25.10 19.27
CA PHE A 874 12.77 -26.09 19.46
C PHE A 874 12.84 -26.48 20.95
N GLY A 875 12.14 -27.55 21.32
CA GLY A 875 12.07 -28.03 22.71
C GLY A 875 10.71 -27.82 23.38
N ALA A 876 9.64 -27.57 22.62
CA ALA A 876 8.29 -27.65 23.15
C ALA A 876 8.02 -29.06 23.70
N SER A 877 8.17 -29.22 25.02
CA SER A 877 7.52 -30.30 25.77
C SER A 877 6.01 -30.15 25.55
N PRO A 878 5.24 -31.24 25.34
CA PRO A 878 3.81 -31.14 25.11
C PRO A 878 3.17 -30.38 26.28
N ILE A 879 2.69 -29.17 25.99
CA ILE A 879 1.84 -28.44 26.93
C ILE A 879 0.45 -29.04 26.72
N CYS A 880 -0.03 -29.74 27.76
CA CYS A 880 -1.34 -30.39 27.82
C CYS A 880 -2.50 -29.44 27.50
#